data_AF-A0A6P3ZNS8-F1
#
_entry.id   AF-A0A6P3ZNS8-F1
#
_cell.length_a   1.000
_cell.length_b   1.000
_cell.length_c   1.000
_cell.angle_alpha   90.00
_cell.angle_beta   90.00
_cell.angle_gamma   90.00
#
_symmetry.space_group_name_H-M   'P 1'
#
loop_
_entity.id
_entity.type
_entity.pdbx_description
1 polymer ?
#
loop_
_entity_poly.entity_id
_entity_poly.type
_entity_poly.pdbx_seq_one_letter_code
_entity_poly.pdbx_strand_id
1 'polypeptide(L)'
;QLALENVVSTVFDGSNEIVGGSSEVQLALCRIFEGLLQQLLSLKWTEPALVEVLGHYLDAFGPFLKFFPDAVGSVINKLFELLTSLPFVVKDPSTNSARHARLQICTSFIRIAKAADKSVLPHMKGIADTMAYLQREGRLLRGEHNLLGEAFLVMASAAGIQQQQEVLAWLLEPLSQQWTQLDWQNNYLSEPLGIVRLCFETPMMWSIFHTVTFFEKALKRSGTRKAQPNLQNNLAASSTFLHPMASHLSWMLPPLLKLLRVVHSLWSPSVSQSLPVEVKAAMTMSDVERFSLLGEGNPKLSKGASISAEGYQISISKEGYTEPNENDIRNWLKGIRDSGYNVLGLSTTIGDTLFKCLDIHSVALALMENIQSMEFRHIRQLVHSALIPLVKNCPSDMWEVWLEKLLHPLFLHSQQVLSCSWSSLLHEGRAKVPDAHGILAGSDLKVEVMEEKLLRDLTREVCSLLSVIASPQLNTGLPTVESSGHISRVDTSSLKELDAFTSNSMVGFILKHKNLALPALHICLGAFTWTDGEAVTKVSSFCATLVVLAISTRSVELQEFVSKDLFSAIIQGLALESNAIISADLVGLCREIFIYLCDRDSAPRKVLLSLPSITPQDLLAFEEALTKTSSPKEQKQHMKSLLLLATGNKLKALAAQKSVNVITNVSMRPRSMVNSTETRVDESEAVGLAAIL
;
A
#
# COMPACT_ATOMS: atom_id res chain seq x y z
N GLN A 1 -9.52 2.32 -29.31
CA GLN A 1 -9.18 3.08 -28.10
C GLN A 1 -7.66 3.25 -27.95
N LEU A 2 -6.90 2.22 -27.57
CA LEU A 2 -5.45 2.35 -27.26
C LEU A 2 -4.63 3.01 -28.38
N ALA A 3 -4.93 2.69 -29.65
CA ALA A 3 -4.28 3.32 -30.79
C ALA A 3 -4.58 4.83 -30.89
N LEU A 4 -5.82 5.26 -30.63
CA LEU A 4 -6.19 6.68 -30.67
C LEU A 4 -5.54 7.43 -29.51
N GLU A 5 -5.60 6.87 -28.30
CA GLU A 5 -4.99 7.43 -27.11
C GLU A 5 -3.48 7.62 -27.30
N ASN A 6 -2.77 6.60 -27.79
CA ASN A 6 -1.35 6.71 -28.10
C ASN A 6 -1.06 7.79 -29.14
N VAL A 7 -1.87 7.89 -30.21
CA VAL A 7 -1.67 8.92 -31.23
C VAL A 7 -1.92 10.32 -30.67
N VAL A 8 -3.04 10.54 -29.97
CA VAL A 8 -3.38 11.85 -29.39
C VAL A 8 -2.33 12.26 -28.35
N SER A 9 -1.92 11.36 -27.46
CA SER A 9 -0.87 11.64 -26.48
C SER A 9 0.47 11.89 -27.15
N THR A 10 0.85 11.16 -28.20
CA THR A 10 2.13 11.44 -28.91
C THR A 10 2.11 12.81 -29.60
N VAL A 11 0.96 13.25 -30.09
CA VAL A 11 0.82 14.53 -30.81
C VAL A 11 0.68 15.72 -29.85
N PHE A 12 0.04 15.54 -28.70
CA PHE A 12 -0.35 16.64 -27.81
C PHE A 12 0.20 16.53 -26.37
N ASP A 13 0.82 15.42 -25.95
CA ASP A 13 1.41 15.32 -24.60
C ASP A 13 2.85 15.85 -24.61
N GLY A 14 3.10 16.87 -23.80
CA GLY A 14 4.15 17.88 -23.96
C GLY A 14 5.61 17.46 -23.73
N SER A 15 6.03 16.29 -24.19
CA SER A 15 7.44 15.83 -24.14
C SER A 15 8.24 16.13 -25.41
N ASN A 16 7.57 16.42 -26.52
CA ASN A 16 8.23 17.12 -27.61
C ASN A 16 8.12 18.61 -27.29
N GLU A 17 9.24 19.20 -26.84
CA GLU A 17 9.60 20.51 -27.40
C GLU A 17 9.25 20.45 -28.87
N ILE A 18 8.56 21.48 -29.35
CA ILE A 18 8.00 21.61 -30.68
C ILE A 18 9.18 21.59 -31.68
N VAL A 19 9.73 20.39 -31.94
CA VAL A 19 10.92 20.18 -32.77
C VAL A 19 10.44 20.28 -34.20
N GLY A 20 10.55 21.48 -34.75
CA GLY A 20 10.82 21.73 -36.16
C GLY A 20 9.78 21.27 -37.20
N GLY A 21 8.57 20.88 -36.80
CA GLY A 21 7.47 20.63 -37.75
C GLY A 21 6.88 21.92 -38.29
N SER A 22 6.60 22.02 -39.60
CA SER A 22 5.96 23.22 -40.16
C SER A 22 4.63 23.48 -39.46
N SER A 23 4.32 24.76 -39.16
CA SER A 23 3.06 25.13 -38.49
C SER A 23 1.82 24.65 -39.26
N GLU A 24 1.98 24.38 -40.55
CA GLU A 24 0.94 23.85 -41.44
C GLU A 24 0.57 22.40 -41.12
N VAL A 25 1.54 21.53 -40.79
CA VAL A 25 1.26 20.13 -40.42
C VAL A 25 0.52 20.09 -39.09
N GLN A 26 0.92 20.94 -38.14
CA GLN A 26 0.24 21.04 -36.85
C GLN A 26 -1.20 21.55 -37.02
N LEU A 27 -1.41 22.63 -37.80
CA LEU A 27 -2.74 23.12 -38.13
C LEU A 27 -3.60 22.07 -38.85
N ALA A 28 -3.01 21.29 -39.75
CA ALA A 28 -3.70 20.20 -40.44
C ALA A 28 -4.12 19.09 -39.47
N LEU A 29 -3.22 18.65 -38.58
CA LEU A 29 -3.54 17.67 -37.53
C LEU A 29 -4.65 18.18 -36.61
N CYS A 30 -4.56 19.44 -36.16
CA CYS A 30 -5.59 20.05 -35.32
C CYS A 30 -6.97 20.05 -36.00
N ARG A 31 -7.06 20.40 -37.29
CA ARG A 31 -8.31 20.33 -38.06
C ARG A 31 -8.83 18.90 -38.20
N ILE A 32 -7.95 17.92 -38.37
CA ILE A 32 -8.34 16.50 -38.44
C ILE A 32 -8.93 16.04 -37.10
N PHE A 33 -8.25 16.34 -35.99
CA PHE A 33 -8.73 15.96 -34.65
C PHE A 33 -10.00 16.72 -34.26
N GLU A 34 -10.12 17.99 -34.62
CA GLU A 34 -11.36 18.75 -34.46
C GLU A 34 -12.51 18.11 -35.25
N GLY A 35 -12.30 17.77 -36.52
CA GLY A 35 -13.29 17.08 -37.35
C GLY A 35 -13.69 15.72 -36.78
N LEU A 36 -12.73 14.93 -36.31
CA LEU A 36 -12.98 13.64 -35.67
C LEU A 36 -13.77 13.80 -34.36
N LEU A 37 -13.41 14.80 -33.54
CA LEU A 37 -14.13 15.09 -32.30
C LEU A 37 -15.58 15.49 -32.60
N GLN A 38 -15.82 16.35 -33.60
CA GLN A 38 -17.18 16.74 -34.01
C GLN A 38 -18.00 15.53 -34.48
N GLN A 39 -17.40 14.59 -35.21
CA GLN A 39 -18.07 13.34 -35.58
C GLN A 39 -18.46 12.53 -34.34
N LEU A 40 -17.56 12.36 -33.37
CA LEU A 40 -17.85 11.65 -32.13
C LEU A 40 -18.95 12.33 -31.29
N LEU A 41 -18.92 13.65 -31.18
CA LEU A 41 -19.94 14.43 -30.47
C LEU A 41 -21.33 14.30 -31.12
N SER A 42 -21.39 14.08 -32.43
CA SER A 42 -22.65 13.92 -33.17
C SER A 42 -23.34 12.55 -32.97
N LEU A 43 -22.64 11.55 -32.45
CA LEU A 43 -23.16 10.18 -32.28
C LEU A 43 -24.22 10.11 -31.17
N LYS A 44 -25.34 9.44 -31.41
CA LYS A 44 -26.47 9.30 -30.44
C LYS A 44 -26.62 7.87 -29.93
N TRP A 45 -25.53 7.27 -29.48
CA TRP A 45 -25.56 5.91 -28.94
C TRP A 45 -26.17 5.92 -27.54
N THR A 46 -27.14 5.02 -27.29
CA THR A 46 -27.86 4.90 -26.02
C THR A 46 -27.71 3.51 -25.39
N GLU A 47 -27.13 2.56 -26.10
CA GLU A 47 -26.83 1.22 -25.58
C GLU A 47 -25.63 1.27 -24.64
N PRO A 48 -25.68 0.66 -23.44
CA PRO A 48 -24.62 0.75 -22.43
C PRO A 48 -23.21 0.48 -22.96
N ALA A 49 -23.02 -0.59 -23.73
CA ALA A 49 -21.72 -0.95 -24.28
C ALA A 49 -21.19 0.08 -25.30
N LEU A 50 -22.06 0.66 -26.12
CA LEU A 50 -21.67 1.70 -27.07
C LEU A 50 -21.38 3.02 -26.36
N VAL A 51 -22.15 3.36 -25.32
CA VAL A 51 -21.90 4.54 -24.49
C VAL A 51 -20.53 4.46 -23.82
N GLU A 52 -20.14 3.30 -23.28
CA GLU A 52 -18.79 3.07 -22.73
C GLU A 52 -17.71 3.30 -23.78
N VAL A 53 -17.88 2.71 -24.97
CA VAL A 53 -16.93 2.88 -26.08
C VAL A 53 -16.79 4.35 -26.48
N LEU A 54 -17.90 5.10 -26.55
CA LEU A 54 -17.86 6.52 -26.88
C LEU A 54 -17.21 7.35 -25.76
N GLY A 55 -17.52 7.07 -24.49
CA GLY A 55 -16.85 7.71 -23.35
C GLY A 55 -15.34 7.51 -23.40
N HIS A 56 -14.89 6.29 -23.69
CA HIS A 56 -13.47 5.98 -23.88
C HIS A 56 -12.82 6.70 -25.07
N TYR A 57 -13.54 6.89 -26.17
CA TYR A 57 -13.03 7.71 -27.27
C TYR A 57 -12.90 9.17 -26.85
N LEU A 58 -13.87 9.73 -26.13
CA LEU A 58 -13.79 11.10 -25.60
C LEU A 58 -12.64 11.26 -24.60
N ASP A 59 -12.40 10.27 -23.74
CA ASP A 59 -11.26 10.27 -22.81
C ASP A 59 -9.92 10.41 -23.54
N ALA A 60 -9.76 9.70 -24.66
CA ALA A 60 -8.54 9.75 -25.47
C ALA A 60 -8.27 11.14 -26.06
N PHE A 61 -9.28 12.01 -26.18
CA PHE A 61 -9.12 13.41 -26.60
C PHE A 61 -8.66 14.34 -25.48
N GLY A 62 -8.50 13.87 -24.24
CA GLY A 62 -8.09 14.68 -23.10
C GLY A 62 -6.88 15.60 -23.37
N PRO A 63 -5.74 15.09 -23.88
CA PRO A 63 -4.58 15.92 -24.20
C PRO A 63 -4.86 16.97 -25.29
N PHE A 64 -5.68 16.65 -26.29
CA PHE A 64 -6.12 17.61 -27.31
C PHE A 64 -6.91 18.77 -26.70
N LEU A 65 -7.82 18.48 -25.75
CA LEU A 65 -8.64 19.49 -25.07
C LEU A 65 -7.83 20.50 -24.25
N LYS A 66 -6.62 20.15 -23.84
CA LYS A 66 -5.69 21.07 -23.18
C LYS A 66 -5.32 22.25 -24.08
N PHE A 67 -5.15 22.02 -25.39
CA PHE A 67 -4.79 23.05 -26.39
C PHE A 67 -6.00 23.68 -27.08
N PHE A 68 -7.16 23.03 -27.00
CA PHE A 68 -8.42 23.46 -27.63
C PHE A 68 -9.53 23.65 -26.57
N PRO A 69 -9.43 24.70 -25.73
CA PRO A 69 -10.34 24.91 -24.61
C PRO A 69 -11.81 25.09 -25.05
N ASP A 70 -12.06 25.66 -26.23
CA ASP A 70 -13.41 25.89 -26.75
C ASP A 70 -14.21 24.59 -26.94
N ALA A 71 -13.54 23.46 -27.17
CA ALA A 71 -14.17 22.16 -27.35
C ALA A 71 -14.57 21.48 -26.02
N VAL A 72 -13.98 21.91 -24.89
CA VAL A 72 -14.17 21.27 -23.57
C VAL A 72 -15.63 21.27 -23.14
N GLY A 73 -16.32 22.40 -23.30
CA GLY A 73 -17.75 22.51 -22.98
C GLY A 73 -18.61 21.53 -23.78
N SER A 74 -18.30 21.33 -25.07
CA SER A 74 -19.03 20.38 -25.93
C SER A 74 -18.83 18.93 -25.48
N VAL A 75 -17.61 18.56 -25.07
CA VAL A 75 -17.32 17.23 -24.52
C VAL A 75 -18.05 17.01 -23.20
N ILE A 76 -18.01 17.99 -22.28
CA ILE A 76 -18.74 17.92 -21.00
C ILE A 76 -20.24 17.72 -21.22
N ASN A 77 -20.84 18.51 -22.12
CA ASN A 77 -22.25 18.40 -22.46
C ASN A 77 -22.56 17.01 -23.03
N LYS A 78 -21.66 16.47 -23.86
CA LYS A 78 -21.81 15.12 -24.41
C LYS A 78 -21.76 14.04 -23.33
N LEU A 79 -20.87 14.16 -22.36
CA LEU A 79 -20.79 13.21 -21.24
C LEU A 79 -22.09 13.23 -20.40
N PHE A 80 -22.68 14.39 -20.14
CA PHE A 80 -23.99 14.46 -19.48
C PHE A 80 -25.13 13.91 -20.35
N GLU A 81 -25.12 14.14 -21.66
CA GLU A 81 -26.07 13.52 -22.59
C GLU A 81 -25.99 11.99 -22.51
N LEU A 82 -24.78 11.43 -22.57
CA LEU A 82 -24.55 9.99 -22.46
C LEU A 82 -25.00 9.43 -21.10
N LEU A 83 -24.65 10.10 -20.01
CA LEU A 83 -25.08 9.71 -18.66
C LEU A 83 -26.61 9.68 -18.54
N THR A 84 -27.29 10.71 -19.04
CA THR A 84 -28.75 10.85 -18.94
C THR A 84 -29.53 9.97 -19.91
N SER A 85 -28.88 9.48 -20.97
CA SER A 85 -29.46 8.52 -21.92
C SER A 85 -29.63 7.12 -21.34
N LEU A 86 -28.85 6.77 -20.31
CA LEU A 86 -28.84 5.44 -19.70
C LEU A 86 -29.87 5.32 -18.57
N PRO A 87 -30.56 4.18 -18.44
CA PRO A 87 -31.54 3.96 -17.37
C PRO A 87 -30.88 3.95 -15.99
N PHE A 88 -31.57 4.50 -14.99
CA PHE A 88 -31.10 4.59 -13.60
C PHE A 88 -31.93 3.74 -12.61
N VAL A 89 -33.08 3.19 -13.02
CA VAL A 89 -33.94 2.36 -12.15
C VAL A 89 -33.56 0.88 -12.30
N VAL A 90 -33.16 0.26 -11.18
CA VAL A 90 -32.68 -1.12 -11.12
C VAL A 90 -33.86 -2.08 -10.92
N LYS A 91 -34.41 -2.63 -12.00
CA LYS A 91 -35.42 -3.70 -11.93
C LYS A 91 -35.01 -4.99 -12.62
N ASP A 92 -33.98 -4.98 -13.48
CA ASP A 92 -33.69 -6.07 -14.42
C ASP A 92 -32.17 -6.24 -14.66
N PRO A 93 -31.61 -7.42 -15.00
CA PRO A 93 -30.16 -7.62 -15.20
C PRO A 93 -29.53 -6.71 -16.27
N SER A 94 -30.32 -6.28 -17.25
CA SER A 94 -29.97 -5.26 -18.26
C SER A 94 -29.60 -3.90 -17.65
N THR A 95 -30.07 -3.60 -16.43
CA THR A 95 -29.75 -2.37 -15.70
C THR A 95 -28.36 -2.41 -15.05
N ASN A 96 -27.74 -3.60 -14.94
CA ASN A 96 -26.39 -3.72 -14.38
C ASN A 96 -25.32 -3.22 -15.37
N SER A 97 -25.46 -3.54 -16.66
CA SER A 97 -24.60 -2.96 -17.70
C SER A 97 -24.81 -1.46 -17.84
N ALA A 98 -26.06 -0.98 -17.76
CA ALA A 98 -26.35 0.45 -17.75
C ALA A 98 -25.70 1.16 -16.55
N ARG A 99 -25.77 0.58 -15.35
CA ARG A 99 -25.10 1.10 -14.15
C ARG A 99 -23.58 1.18 -14.34
N HIS A 100 -22.97 0.13 -14.91
CA HIS A 100 -21.54 0.13 -15.20
C HIS A 100 -21.16 1.25 -16.18
N ALA A 101 -21.90 1.38 -17.28
CA ALA A 101 -21.71 2.44 -18.26
C ALA A 101 -21.85 3.84 -17.65
N ARG A 102 -22.86 4.07 -16.80
CA ARG A 102 -23.03 5.35 -16.08
C ARG A 102 -21.83 5.70 -15.19
N LEU A 103 -21.31 4.71 -14.45
CA LEU A 103 -20.11 4.89 -13.62
C LEU A 103 -18.86 5.15 -14.48
N GLN A 104 -18.73 4.50 -15.63
CA GLN A 104 -17.65 4.80 -16.59
C GLN A 104 -17.74 6.23 -17.10
N ILE A 105 -18.91 6.70 -17.52
CA ILE A 105 -19.09 8.09 -17.96
C ILE A 105 -18.76 9.08 -16.84
N CYS A 106 -19.14 8.81 -15.58
CA CYS A 106 -18.73 9.65 -14.46
C CYS A 106 -17.20 9.63 -14.24
N THR A 107 -16.54 8.50 -14.52
CA THR A 107 -15.07 8.39 -14.48
C THR A 107 -14.41 9.19 -15.61
N SER A 108 -15.05 9.28 -16.78
CA SER A 108 -14.58 10.14 -17.88
C SER A 108 -14.46 11.61 -17.45
N PHE A 109 -15.36 12.13 -16.61
CA PHE A 109 -15.20 13.50 -16.06
C PHE A 109 -13.88 13.66 -15.29
N ILE A 110 -13.45 12.65 -14.53
CA ILE A 110 -12.18 12.68 -13.80
C ILE A 110 -11.01 12.67 -14.80
N ARG A 111 -11.06 11.81 -15.82
CA ARG A 111 -10.01 11.71 -16.86
C ARG A 111 -9.87 13.01 -17.64
N ILE A 112 -10.98 13.58 -18.10
CA ILE A 112 -11.02 14.88 -18.78
C ILE A 112 -10.52 16.00 -17.87
N ALA A 113 -10.95 16.06 -16.60
CA ALA A 113 -10.48 17.06 -15.65
C ALA A 113 -8.95 17.00 -15.43
N LYS A 114 -8.36 15.79 -15.41
CA LYS A 114 -6.90 15.63 -15.32
C LYS A 114 -6.19 16.08 -16.60
N ALA A 115 -6.67 15.64 -17.76
CA ALA A 115 -5.98 15.82 -19.03
C ALA A 115 -6.13 17.24 -19.60
N ALA A 116 -7.33 17.83 -19.52
CA ALA A 116 -7.59 19.19 -19.97
C ALA A 116 -7.05 20.26 -19.00
N ASP A 117 -6.72 19.89 -17.76
CA ASP A 117 -6.12 20.73 -16.71
C ASP A 117 -6.87 22.07 -16.57
N LYS A 118 -6.21 23.23 -16.73
CA LYS A 118 -6.86 24.55 -16.57
C LYS A 118 -7.99 24.84 -17.56
N SER A 119 -8.03 24.16 -18.71
CA SER A 119 -9.06 24.37 -19.74
C SER A 119 -10.47 23.96 -19.28
N VAL A 120 -10.59 23.15 -18.24
CA VAL A 120 -11.89 22.74 -17.67
C VAL A 120 -12.50 23.76 -16.72
N LEU A 121 -11.68 24.66 -16.14
CA LEU A 121 -12.10 25.57 -15.07
C LEU A 121 -13.29 26.47 -15.42
N PRO A 122 -13.40 27.05 -16.64
CA PRO A 122 -14.56 27.87 -17.02
C PRO A 122 -15.90 27.11 -16.98
N HIS A 123 -15.86 25.79 -17.06
CA HIS A 123 -17.06 24.95 -17.11
C HIS A 123 -17.50 24.41 -15.75
N MET A 124 -16.70 24.57 -14.69
CA MET A 124 -16.99 24.03 -13.35
C MET A 124 -18.38 24.40 -12.84
N LYS A 125 -18.79 25.67 -13.00
CA LYS A 125 -20.12 26.12 -12.57
C LYS A 125 -21.24 25.38 -13.30
N GLY A 126 -21.15 25.25 -14.63
CA GLY A 126 -22.15 24.54 -15.43
C GLY A 126 -22.25 23.05 -15.09
N ILE A 127 -21.11 22.41 -14.78
CA ILE A 127 -21.09 21.03 -14.29
C ILE A 127 -21.80 20.95 -12.92
N ALA A 128 -21.51 21.87 -12.00
CA ALA A 128 -22.11 21.88 -10.65
C ALA A 128 -23.64 22.10 -10.72
N ASP A 129 -24.09 23.03 -11.55
CA ASP A 129 -25.52 23.31 -11.77
C ASP A 129 -26.24 22.07 -12.33
N THR A 130 -25.61 21.37 -13.29
CA THR A 130 -26.15 20.13 -13.87
C THR A 130 -26.20 19.00 -12.85
N MET A 131 -25.16 18.85 -12.03
CA MET A 131 -25.15 17.88 -10.93
C MET A 131 -26.27 18.13 -9.93
N ALA A 132 -26.43 19.37 -9.48
CA ALA A 132 -27.47 19.77 -8.53
C ALA A 132 -28.87 19.52 -9.11
N TYR A 133 -29.08 19.83 -10.40
CA TYR A 133 -30.33 19.52 -11.09
C TYR A 133 -30.60 18.01 -11.10
N LEU A 134 -29.64 17.19 -11.56
CA LEU A 134 -29.83 15.73 -11.63
C LEU A 134 -30.04 15.10 -10.25
N GLN A 135 -29.38 15.62 -9.20
CA GLN A 135 -29.59 15.18 -7.83
C GLN A 135 -31.00 15.51 -7.33
N ARG A 136 -31.49 16.73 -7.57
CA ARG A 136 -32.84 17.16 -7.17
C ARG A 136 -33.94 16.33 -7.87
N GLU A 137 -33.71 15.96 -9.12
CA GLU A 137 -34.62 15.08 -9.88
C GLU A 137 -34.49 13.59 -9.50
N GLY A 138 -33.58 13.22 -8.59
CA GLY A 138 -33.36 11.82 -8.21
C GLY A 138 -32.75 10.96 -9.32
N ARG A 139 -32.10 11.59 -10.32
CA ARG A 139 -31.51 10.95 -11.51
C ARG A 139 -30.01 10.70 -11.42
N LEU A 140 -29.39 11.09 -10.31
CA LEU A 140 -27.98 10.91 -10.01
C LEU A 140 -27.84 10.00 -8.78
N LEU A 141 -27.21 8.84 -8.97
CA LEU A 141 -26.95 7.89 -7.87
C LEU A 141 -25.81 8.40 -6.99
N ARG A 142 -25.76 7.95 -5.73
CA ARG A 142 -24.76 8.44 -4.77
C ARG A 142 -23.33 8.08 -5.18
N GLY A 143 -23.10 6.90 -5.75
CA GLY A 143 -21.81 6.51 -6.31
C GLY A 143 -21.37 7.39 -7.50
N GLU A 144 -22.32 7.85 -8.32
CA GLU A 144 -22.07 8.76 -9.45
C GLU A 144 -21.74 10.16 -8.95
N HIS A 145 -22.50 10.65 -7.96
CA HIS A 145 -22.22 11.90 -7.27
C HIS A 145 -20.80 11.90 -6.67
N ASN A 146 -20.36 10.79 -6.07
CA ASN A 146 -18.99 10.66 -5.55
C ASN A 146 -17.91 10.73 -6.63
N LEU A 147 -18.15 10.17 -7.83
CA LEU A 147 -17.20 10.24 -8.94
C LEU A 147 -17.13 11.65 -9.53
N LEU A 148 -18.28 12.31 -9.70
CA LEU A 148 -18.31 13.70 -10.15
C LEU A 148 -17.69 14.63 -9.10
N GLY A 149 -17.95 14.41 -7.81
CA GLY A 149 -17.27 15.11 -6.72
C GLY A 149 -15.74 14.90 -6.76
N GLU A 150 -15.26 13.70 -7.06
CA GLU A 150 -13.82 13.46 -7.29
C GLU A 150 -13.29 14.25 -8.49
N ALA A 151 -14.05 14.35 -9.58
CA ALA A 151 -13.68 15.21 -10.71
C ALA A 151 -13.55 16.67 -10.26
N PHE A 152 -14.45 17.18 -9.42
CA PHE A 152 -14.33 18.52 -8.83
C PHE A 152 -13.07 18.72 -7.99
N LEU A 153 -12.68 17.72 -7.19
CA LEU A 153 -11.44 17.78 -6.43
C LEU A 153 -10.22 17.88 -7.36
N VAL A 154 -10.22 17.15 -8.48
CA VAL A 154 -9.18 17.25 -9.51
C VAL A 154 -9.19 18.63 -10.16
N MET A 155 -10.35 19.14 -10.59
CA MET A 155 -10.48 20.47 -11.21
C MET A 155 -9.98 21.56 -10.25
N ALA A 156 -10.38 21.50 -8.98
CA ALA A 156 -9.97 22.46 -7.98
C ALA A 156 -8.46 22.42 -7.69
N SER A 157 -7.83 21.23 -7.75
CA SER A 157 -6.37 21.10 -7.62
C SER A 157 -5.60 21.88 -8.71
N ALA A 158 -6.17 22.03 -9.91
CA ALA A 158 -5.57 22.79 -11.00
C ALA A 158 -5.78 24.31 -10.86
N ALA A 159 -6.81 24.73 -10.12
CA ALA A 159 -7.16 26.13 -9.87
C ALA A 159 -6.39 26.77 -8.69
N GLY A 160 -5.87 25.95 -7.77
CA GLY A 160 -5.08 26.40 -6.61
C GLY A 160 -5.78 26.23 -5.27
N ILE A 161 -5.08 26.55 -4.18
CA ILE A 161 -5.45 26.21 -2.80
C ILE A 161 -6.80 26.83 -2.38
N GLN A 162 -7.07 28.08 -2.76
CA GLN A 162 -8.32 28.76 -2.41
C GLN A 162 -9.54 28.07 -3.03
N GLN A 163 -9.50 27.80 -4.35
CA GLN A 163 -10.60 27.10 -5.02
C GLN A 163 -10.78 25.69 -4.47
N GLN A 164 -9.68 25.02 -4.11
CA GLN A 164 -9.70 23.72 -3.46
C GLN A 164 -10.40 23.75 -2.10
N GLN A 165 -10.16 24.77 -1.28
CA GLN A 165 -10.87 24.96 -0.01
C GLN A 165 -12.36 25.21 -0.21
N GLU A 166 -12.74 26.06 -1.16
CA GLU A 166 -14.16 26.35 -1.46
C GLU A 166 -14.90 25.11 -1.96
N VAL A 167 -14.29 24.35 -2.88
CA VAL A 167 -14.87 23.11 -3.42
C VAL A 167 -14.96 22.03 -2.34
N LEU A 168 -13.94 21.90 -1.49
CA LEU A 168 -13.97 20.97 -0.36
C LEU A 168 -15.06 21.33 0.65
N ALA A 169 -15.20 22.61 1.00
CA ALA A 169 -16.27 23.07 1.88
C ALA A 169 -17.64 22.72 1.28
N TRP A 170 -17.87 23.05 0.00
CA TRP A 170 -19.12 22.72 -0.68
C TRP A 170 -19.43 21.22 -0.72
N LEU A 171 -18.44 20.37 -1.01
CA LEU A 171 -18.63 18.92 -1.10
C LEU A 171 -18.75 18.22 0.26
N LEU A 172 -18.01 18.69 1.27
CA LEU A 172 -17.92 18.05 2.59
C LEU A 172 -18.92 18.58 3.62
N GLU A 173 -19.42 19.81 3.49
CA GLU A 173 -20.38 20.39 4.45
C GLU A 173 -21.63 19.52 4.67
N PRO A 174 -22.34 19.03 3.62
CA PRO A 174 -23.51 18.18 3.82
C PRO A 174 -23.14 16.83 4.44
N LEU A 175 -21.97 16.29 4.10
CA LEU A 175 -21.48 15.04 4.66
C LEU A 175 -21.10 15.19 6.13
N SER A 176 -20.46 16.29 6.50
CA SER A 176 -20.12 16.63 7.88
C SER A 176 -21.38 16.67 8.74
N GLN A 177 -22.40 17.41 8.30
CA GLN A 177 -23.66 17.55 9.04
C GLN A 177 -24.35 16.22 9.31
N GLN A 178 -24.28 15.25 8.39
CA GLN A 178 -24.85 13.91 8.57
C GLN A 178 -23.92 13.00 9.40
N TRP A 179 -22.62 13.02 9.11
CA TRP A 179 -21.62 12.15 9.72
C TRP A 179 -21.46 12.41 11.22
N THR A 180 -21.53 13.67 11.65
CA THR A 180 -21.34 14.05 13.05
C THR A 180 -22.58 13.83 13.93
N GLN A 181 -23.74 13.49 13.35
CA GLN A 181 -24.96 13.25 14.14
C GLN A 181 -24.75 12.08 15.10
N LEU A 182 -25.11 12.29 16.37
CA LEU A 182 -24.96 11.28 17.41
C LEU A 182 -26.00 10.16 17.30
N ASP A 183 -27.18 10.42 16.73
CA ASP A 183 -28.28 9.45 16.72
C ASP A 183 -27.89 8.15 15.99
N TRP A 184 -27.39 8.24 14.76
CA TRP A 184 -26.97 7.05 14.04
C TRP A 184 -25.72 6.40 14.66
N GLN A 185 -24.77 7.19 15.15
CA GLN A 185 -23.59 6.65 15.83
C GLN A 185 -24.00 5.88 17.08
N ASN A 186 -24.92 6.41 17.86
CA ASN A 186 -25.39 5.77 19.08
C ASN A 186 -26.19 4.50 18.76
N ASN A 187 -27.06 4.57 17.75
CA ASN A 187 -27.91 3.46 17.32
C ASN A 187 -27.10 2.29 16.73
N TYR A 188 -26.03 2.55 15.97
CA TYR A 188 -25.33 1.49 15.24
C TYR A 188 -23.91 1.19 15.74
N LEU A 189 -23.23 2.13 16.41
CA LEU A 189 -21.80 1.99 16.77
C LEU A 189 -21.53 1.85 18.27
N SER A 190 -22.53 1.99 19.15
CA SER A 190 -22.31 1.89 20.61
C SER A 190 -22.17 0.45 21.10
N GLU A 191 -22.77 -0.50 20.39
CA GLU A 191 -22.81 -1.92 20.78
C GLU A 191 -22.49 -2.82 19.59
N PRO A 192 -21.86 -3.99 19.80
CA PRO A 192 -21.53 -4.91 18.72
C PRO A 192 -22.73 -5.42 17.91
N LEU A 193 -23.95 -5.44 18.47
CA LEU A 193 -25.15 -5.79 17.71
C LEU A 193 -25.73 -4.63 16.89
N GLY A 194 -25.30 -3.39 17.17
CA GLY A 194 -25.69 -2.21 16.40
C GLY A 194 -25.26 -2.30 14.94
N ILE A 195 -24.05 -2.79 14.67
CA ILE A 195 -23.53 -2.98 13.31
C ILE A 195 -24.33 -4.02 12.53
N VAL A 196 -24.86 -5.04 13.22
CA VAL A 196 -25.71 -6.06 12.62
C VAL A 196 -26.98 -5.41 12.11
N ARG A 197 -27.62 -4.55 12.92
CA ARG A 197 -28.79 -3.77 12.48
C ARG A 197 -28.46 -2.89 11.28
N LEU A 198 -27.29 -2.26 11.28
CA LEU A 198 -26.84 -1.43 10.16
C LEU A 198 -26.68 -2.23 8.86
N CYS A 199 -26.16 -3.47 8.92
CA CYS A 199 -26.03 -4.35 7.76
C CYS A 199 -27.37 -4.65 7.07
N PHE A 200 -28.49 -4.58 7.79
CA PHE A 200 -29.84 -4.80 7.25
C PHE A 200 -30.58 -3.50 6.89
N GLU A 201 -30.00 -2.33 7.19
CA GLU A 201 -30.52 -1.03 6.79
C GLU A 201 -29.80 -0.52 5.53
N THR A 202 -30.10 -1.15 4.40
CA THR A 202 -29.41 -0.96 3.10
C THR A 202 -29.16 0.51 2.73
N PRO A 203 -30.13 1.45 2.87
CA PRO A 203 -29.88 2.86 2.54
C PRO A 203 -28.81 3.51 3.42
N MET A 204 -28.84 3.23 4.73
CA MET A 204 -27.87 3.79 5.69
C MET A 204 -26.49 3.15 5.53
N MET A 205 -26.45 1.82 5.33
CA MET A 205 -25.23 1.06 5.06
C MET A 205 -24.45 1.65 3.87
N TRP A 206 -25.10 1.80 2.71
CA TRP A 206 -24.47 2.37 1.52
C TRP A 206 -24.19 3.86 1.65
N SER A 207 -25.03 4.62 2.36
CA SER A 207 -24.77 6.04 2.70
C SER A 207 -23.43 6.21 3.42
N ILE A 208 -23.17 5.39 4.44
CA ILE A 208 -21.90 5.39 5.19
C ILE A 208 -20.74 5.01 4.28
N PHE A 209 -20.89 3.95 3.49
CA PHE A 209 -19.84 3.51 2.56
C PHE A 209 -19.44 4.60 1.56
N HIS A 210 -20.42 5.26 0.94
CA HIS A 210 -20.18 6.37 0.03
C HIS A 210 -19.53 7.56 0.73
N THR A 211 -19.85 7.80 1.99
CA THR A 211 -19.23 8.88 2.78
C THR A 211 -17.75 8.59 3.06
N VAL A 212 -17.43 7.38 3.55
CA VAL A 212 -16.04 6.98 3.85
C VAL A 212 -15.17 6.93 2.59
N THR A 213 -15.68 6.37 1.49
CA THR A 213 -14.94 6.36 0.20
C THR A 213 -14.73 7.76 -0.36
N PHE A 214 -15.67 8.69 -0.13
CA PHE A 214 -15.49 10.08 -0.54
C PHE A 214 -14.42 10.79 0.30
N PHE A 215 -14.35 10.53 1.61
CA PHE A 215 -13.25 11.02 2.45
C PHE A 215 -11.88 10.56 1.93
N GLU A 216 -11.77 9.29 1.53
CA GLU A 216 -10.55 8.76 0.93
C GLU A 216 -10.18 9.54 -0.35
N LYS A 217 -11.14 9.74 -1.25
CA LYS A 217 -10.94 10.51 -2.50
C LYS A 217 -10.56 11.95 -2.22
N ALA A 218 -11.23 12.61 -1.27
CA ALA A 218 -10.92 13.96 -0.82
C ALA A 218 -9.47 14.07 -0.34
N LEU A 219 -9.00 13.12 0.48
CA LEU A 219 -7.62 13.07 0.92
C LEU A 219 -6.63 12.81 -0.23
N LYS A 220 -6.93 11.86 -1.14
CA LYS A 220 -6.06 11.51 -2.28
C LYS A 220 -5.90 12.64 -3.31
N ARG A 221 -6.94 13.45 -3.50
CA ARG A 221 -6.99 14.50 -4.54
C ARG A 221 -6.75 15.91 -4.01
N SER A 222 -6.62 16.06 -2.69
CA SER A 222 -6.36 17.36 -2.06
C SER A 222 -4.88 17.62 -1.83
N GLY A 223 -4.49 18.91 -1.78
CA GLY A 223 -3.12 19.34 -1.53
C GLY A 223 -2.37 19.77 -2.80
N THR A 224 -1.14 20.25 -2.61
CA THR A 224 -0.26 20.71 -3.69
C THR A 224 0.31 19.51 -4.45
N ARG A 225 0.16 19.48 -5.78
CA ARG A 225 0.90 18.53 -6.64
C ARG A 225 2.38 18.66 -6.30
N LYS A 226 3.05 17.56 -5.93
CA LYS A 226 4.48 17.55 -5.59
C LYS A 226 5.25 18.25 -6.70
N ALA A 227 5.72 19.48 -6.45
CA ALA A 227 6.79 20.06 -7.25
C ALA A 227 8.03 19.17 -7.08
N GLN A 228 8.83 19.05 -8.14
CA GLN A 228 10.01 18.19 -8.22
C GLN A 228 10.83 18.09 -6.91
N PRO A 229 11.37 16.91 -6.56
CA PRO A 229 12.04 16.65 -5.29
C PRO A 229 13.39 17.39 -5.09
N ASN A 230 13.79 18.29 -6.00
CA ASN A 230 15.13 18.90 -5.98
C ASN A 230 15.23 20.25 -5.27
N LEU A 231 14.17 20.74 -4.61
CA LEU A 231 14.19 22.05 -3.93
C LEU A 231 13.42 22.06 -2.61
N GLN A 232 13.93 21.40 -1.57
CA GLN A 232 13.65 21.85 -0.19
C GLN A 232 14.65 21.32 0.85
N ASN A 233 15.90 21.77 0.73
CA ASN A 233 16.62 22.22 1.92
C ASN A 233 16.19 23.67 2.16
N ASN A 234 15.18 23.88 3.01
CA ASN A 234 14.93 25.17 3.67
C ASN A 234 14.03 24.94 4.90
N LEU A 235 14.66 24.49 5.99
CA LEU A 235 14.16 24.57 7.35
C LEU A 235 14.12 26.05 7.80
N ALA A 236 13.19 26.87 7.27
CA ALA A 236 12.94 28.24 7.77
C ALA A 236 11.65 28.92 7.25
N ALA A 237 10.70 28.20 6.65
CA ALA A 237 9.42 28.78 6.20
C ALA A 237 8.21 28.08 6.84
N SER A 238 8.19 28.02 8.18
CA SER A 238 7.02 27.62 8.95
C SER A 238 6.08 28.82 9.15
N SER A 239 5.04 28.91 8.31
CA SER A 239 3.69 29.40 8.60
C SER A 239 3.05 29.95 7.32
N THR A 240 1.95 29.32 6.85
CA THR A 240 0.68 29.96 6.43
C THR A 240 -0.19 29.19 5.43
N PHE A 241 0.14 27.97 5.01
CA PHE A 241 -0.84 27.16 4.27
C PHE A 241 -1.02 25.79 4.91
N LEU A 242 -2.01 25.70 5.80
CA LEU A 242 -2.57 24.44 6.24
C LEU A 242 -3.13 23.71 5.02
N HIS A 243 -2.82 22.42 4.91
CA HIS A 243 -3.38 21.57 3.87
C HIS A 243 -4.93 21.69 3.89
N PRO A 244 -5.62 21.78 2.75
CA PRO A 244 -7.07 22.05 2.73
C PRO A 244 -7.92 21.05 3.52
N MET A 245 -7.48 19.78 3.61
CA MET A 245 -8.16 18.75 4.40
C MET A 245 -7.93 18.85 5.92
N ALA A 246 -6.99 19.68 6.39
CA ALA A 246 -6.56 19.71 7.80
C ALA A 246 -7.71 20.04 8.77
N SER A 247 -8.51 21.06 8.45
CA SER A 247 -9.67 21.47 9.26
C SER A 247 -10.79 20.43 9.31
N HIS A 248 -10.79 19.46 8.38
CA HIS A 248 -11.84 18.45 8.29
C HIS A 248 -11.53 17.20 9.10
N LEU A 249 -10.27 16.96 9.49
CA LEU A 249 -9.86 15.73 10.18
C LEU A 249 -10.54 15.56 11.55
N SER A 250 -10.75 16.66 12.28
CA SER A 250 -11.26 16.64 13.66
C SER A 250 -12.68 16.10 13.79
N TRP A 251 -13.55 16.34 12.79
CA TRP A 251 -14.92 15.81 12.78
C TRP A 251 -15.04 14.52 11.95
N MET A 252 -14.17 14.34 10.96
CA MET A 252 -14.20 13.20 10.04
C MET A 252 -13.73 11.90 10.69
N LEU A 253 -12.62 11.95 11.44
CA LEU A 253 -11.95 10.75 11.94
C LEU A 253 -12.63 10.09 13.16
N PRO A 254 -13.19 10.81 14.15
CA PRO A 254 -13.73 10.14 15.34
C PRO A 254 -14.86 9.14 15.06
N PRO A 255 -15.90 9.44 14.23
CA PRO A 255 -16.91 8.44 13.91
C PRO A 255 -16.36 7.29 13.05
N LEU A 256 -15.34 7.55 12.22
CA LEU A 256 -14.67 6.51 11.45
C LEU A 256 -13.93 5.52 12.36
N LEU A 257 -13.25 6.01 13.40
CA LEU A 257 -12.58 5.16 14.39
C LEU A 257 -13.58 4.27 15.13
N LYS A 258 -14.75 4.81 15.53
CA LYS A 258 -15.83 4.01 16.13
C LYS A 258 -16.33 2.93 15.16
N LEU A 259 -16.54 3.28 13.89
CA LEU A 259 -16.99 2.34 12.87
C LEU A 259 -15.97 1.21 12.65
N LEU A 260 -14.69 1.53 12.52
CA LEU A 260 -13.62 0.52 12.39
C LEU A 260 -13.55 -0.39 13.61
N ARG A 261 -13.64 0.16 14.83
CA ARG A 261 -13.65 -0.61 16.08
C ARG A 261 -14.75 -1.67 16.08
N VAL A 262 -15.98 -1.28 15.74
CA VAL A 262 -17.11 -2.21 15.75
C VAL A 262 -17.00 -3.22 14.62
N VAL A 263 -16.52 -2.82 13.43
CA VAL A 263 -16.23 -3.76 12.34
C VAL A 263 -15.18 -4.79 12.76
N HIS A 264 -14.11 -4.41 13.46
CA HIS A 264 -13.11 -5.35 13.97
C HIS A 264 -13.71 -6.30 15.02
N SER A 265 -14.62 -5.80 15.87
CA SER A 265 -15.24 -6.59 16.94
C SER A 265 -16.06 -7.79 16.45
N LEU A 266 -16.50 -7.79 15.19
CA LEU A 266 -17.28 -8.89 14.59
C LEU A 266 -16.55 -10.23 14.65
N TRP A 267 -15.22 -10.22 14.58
CA TRP A 267 -14.40 -11.43 14.66
C TRP A 267 -14.11 -11.89 16.08
N SER A 268 -14.47 -11.11 17.11
CA SER A 268 -14.30 -11.55 18.49
C SER A 268 -15.16 -12.79 18.79
N PRO A 269 -14.67 -13.77 19.57
CA PRO A 269 -15.44 -14.97 19.89
C PRO A 269 -16.79 -14.67 20.56
N SER A 270 -16.84 -13.66 21.42
CA SER A 270 -18.07 -13.23 22.11
C SER A 270 -19.13 -12.67 21.17
N VAL A 271 -18.73 -11.95 20.12
CA VAL A 271 -19.66 -11.34 19.16
C VAL A 271 -20.02 -12.35 18.08
N SER A 272 -19.02 -12.98 17.46
CA SER A 272 -19.19 -13.90 16.33
C SER A 272 -20.20 -15.02 16.59
N GLN A 273 -20.26 -15.57 17.82
CA GLN A 273 -21.22 -16.61 18.18
C GLN A 273 -22.68 -16.14 18.06
N SER A 274 -22.95 -14.87 18.38
CA SER A 274 -24.29 -14.27 18.39
C SER A 274 -24.77 -13.73 17.04
N LEU A 275 -23.91 -13.71 16.02
CA LEU A 275 -24.24 -13.11 14.72
C LEU A 275 -25.25 -13.94 13.92
N PRO A 276 -26.13 -13.27 13.13
CA PRO A 276 -26.99 -13.92 12.14
C PRO A 276 -26.19 -14.70 11.08
N VAL A 277 -26.85 -15.65 10.42
CA VAL A 277 -26.21 -16.54 9.43
C VAL A 277 -25.65 -15.75 8.25
N GLU A 278 -26.36 -14.72 7.79
CA GLU A 278 -25.99 -13.87 6.66
C GLU A 278 -24.71 -13.09 6.95
N VAL A 279 -24.57 -12.55 8.17
CA VAL A 279 -23.37 -11.81 8.59
C VAL A 279 -22.20 -12.77 8.78
N LYS A 280 -22.42 -13.94 9.39
CA LYS A 280 -21.38 -14.99 9.50
C LYS A 280 -20.90 -15.45 8.13
N ALA A 281 -21.81 -15.65 7.18
CA ALA A 281 -21.46 -16.03 5.82
C ALA A 281 -20.66 -14.92 5.14
N ALA A 282 -21.04 -13.65 5.33
CA ALA A 282 -20.33 -12.48 4.82
C ALA A 282 -18.90 -12.33 5.37
N MET A 283 -18.62 -12.82 6.58
CA MET A 283 -17.28 -12.75 7.17
C MET A 283 -16.27 -13.69 6.50
N THR A 284 -16.71 -14.74 5.79
CA THR A 284 -15.79 -15.69 5.15
C THR A 284 -15.03 -15.06 3.96
N MET A 285 -14.13 -15.81 3.30
CA MET A 285 -13.55 -15.36 2.01
C MET A 285 -14.55 -15.54 0.87
N SER A 286 -14.62 -14.56 -0.04
CA SER A 286 -15.38 -14.70 -1.29
C SER A 286 -14.68 -15.65 -2.26
N ASP A 287 -15.41 -16.23 -3.20
CA ASP A 287 -14.81 -17.11 -4.23
C ASP A 287 -13.75 -16.38 -5.06
N VAL A 288 -13.94 -15.10 -5.33
CA VAL A 288 -12.96 -14.27 -6.07
C VAL A 288 -11.65 -14.17 -5.31
N GLU A 289 -11.71 -13.97 -4.00
CA GLU A 289 -10.52 -13.93 -3.13
C GLU A 289 -9.85 -15.30 -3.07
N ARG A 290 -10.63 -16.39 -2.97
CA ARG A 290 -10.10 -17.76 -2.98
C ARG A 290 -9.36 -18.06 -4.30
N PHE A 291 -9.96 -17.74 -5.44
CA PHE A 291 -9.31 -17.92 -6.75
C PHE A 291 -8.04 -17.07 -6.88
N SER A 292 -8.08 -15.82 -6.40
CA SER A 292 -6.91 -14.94 -6.40
C SER A 292 -5.76 -15.48 -5.54
N LEU A 293 -6.06 -16.10 -4.39
CA LEU A 293 -5.05 -16.73 -3.53
C LEU A 293 -4.44 -17.96 -4.21
N LEU A 294 -5.27 -18.77 -4.88
CA LEU A 294 -4.83 -19.98 -5.59
C LEU A 294 -4.14 -19.70 -6.93
N GLY A 295 -4.18 -18.45 -7.44
CA GLY A 295 -3.72 -18.12 -8.78
C GLY A 295 -4.58 -18.72 -9.90
N GLU A 296 -5.82 -19.12 -9.57
CA GLU A 296 -6.79 -19.64 -10.54
C GLU A 296 -7.49 -18.46 -11.25
N GLY A 297 -7.61 -18.54 -12.57
CA GLY A 297 -8.38 -17.56 -13.34
C GLY A 297 -9.85 -17.60 -12.93
N ASN A 298 -10.45 -16.45 -12.62
CA ASN A 298 -11.82 -16.38 -12.13
C ASN A 298 -12.82 -16.89 -13.19
N PRO A 299 -13.52 -18.02 -12.98
CA PRO A 299 -14.37 -18.64 -14.00
C PRO A 299 -15.60 -17.80 -14.38
N LYS A 300 -15.96 -16.79 -13.58
CA LYS A 300 -17.09 -15.88 -13.85
C LYS A 300 -16.74 -14.66 -14.70
N LEU A 301 -15.46 -14.36 -14.95
CA LEU A 301 -15.04 -13.32 -15.89
C LEU A 301 -14.68 -13.97 -17.23
N SER A 302 -15.62 -13.94 -18.18
CA SER A 302 -15.29 -14.26 -19.57
C SER A 302 -14.28 -13.25 -20.14
N LYS A 303 -13.35 -13.75 -20.97
CA LYS A 303 -12.32 -12.98 -21.68
C LYS A 303 -12.98 -11.88 -22.54
N GLY A 304 -13.11 -10.67 -22.02
CA GLY A 304 -13.67 -9.54 -22.77
C GLY A 304 -13.69 -8.21 -22.00
N ALA A 305 -13.72 -8.23 -20.67
CA ALA A 305 -13.57 -7.02 -19.86
C ALA A 305 -12.09 -6.79 -19.52
N SER A 306 -11.39 -6.06 -20.38
CA SER A 306 -10.04 -5.57 -20.09
C SER A 306 -10.06 -4.71 -18.83
N ILE A 307 -9.30 -5.17 -17.83
CA ILE A 307 -9.14 -4.57 -16.52
C ILE A 307 -8.35 -3.26 -16.68
N SER A 308 -9.01 -2.12 -16.50
CA SER A 308 -8.31 -0.89 -16.13
C SER A 308 -7.88 -1.06 -14.68
N ALA A 309 -6.57 -1.13 -14.46
CA ALA A 309 -5.98 -0.85 -13.16
C ALA A 309 -6.47 0.54 -12.70
N GLU A 310 -6.65 0.72 -11.39
CA GLU A 310 -7.28 1.89 -10.75
C GLU A 310 -8.83 1.89 -10.76
N GLY A 311 -9.42 1.02 -9.96
CA GLY A 311 -10.81 1.16 -9.55
C GLY A 311 -11.27 0.01 -8.68
N TYR A 312 -11.69 0.30 -7.45
CA TYR A 312 -12.42 -0.62 -6.59
C TYR A 312 -13.72 -1.05 -7.33
N GLN A 313 -13.66 -2.11 -8.13
CA GLN A 313 -14.87 -2.79 -8.61
C GLN A 313 -15.40 -3.64 -7.46
N ILE A 314 -15.93 -2.97 -6.45
CA ILE A 314 -17.00 -3.56 -5.65
C ILE A 314 -18.13 -3.77 -6.64
N SER A 315 -18.59 -5.01 -6.81
CA SER A 315 -19.91 -5.24 -7.40
C SER A 315 -20.90 -4.57 -6.46
N ILE A 316 -21.23 -3.30 -6.71
CA ILE A 316 -22.35 -2.61 -6.06
C ILE A 316 -23.61 -3.23 -6.68
N SER A 317 -23.78 -4.52 -6.46
CA SER A 317 -24.96 -5.27 -6.78
C SER A 317 -26.03 -4.75 -5.83
N LYS A 318 -27.09 -4.17 -6.37
CA LYS A 318 -28.33 -3.83 -5.65
C LYS A 318 -28.22 -2.64 -4.67
N GLU A 319 -28.26 -1.42 -5.22
CA GLU A 319 -28.83 -0.26 -4.48
C GLU A 319 -30.37 -0.23 -4.57
N GLY A 320 -31.02 -1.38 -4.87
CA GLY A 320 -32.48 -1.51 -4.91
C GLY A 320 -33.04 -2.06 -3.59
N TYR A 321 -34.36 -1.91 -3.40
CA TYR A 321 -35.16 -2.35 -2.24
C TYR A 321 -35.20 -3.88 -1.98
N THR A 322 -34.14 -4.61 -2.29
CA THR A 322 -33.99 -6.03 -1.95
C THR A 322 -33.23 -6.15 -0.63
N GLU A 323 -33.60 -7.12 0.21
CA GLU A 323 -32.83 -7.46 1.41
C GLU A 323 -31.35 -7.68 1.04
N PRO A 324 -30.40 -7.13 1.82
CA PRO A 324 -28.99 -7.23 1.53
C PRO A 324 -28.58 -8.70 1.63
N ASN A 325 -27.94 -9.22 0.59
CA ASN A 325 -27.42 -10.59 0.65
C ASN A 325 -26.04 -10.61 1.31
N GLU A 326 -25.52 -11.81 1.61
CA GLU A 326 -24.20 -11.99 2.21
C GLU A 326 -23.07 -11.26 1.45
N ASN A 327 -23.18 -11.13 0.12
CA ASN A 327 -22.15 -10.52 -0.71
C ASN A 327 -22.16 -9.01 -0.58
N ASP A 328 -23.33 -8.40 -0.46
CA ASP A 328 -23.47 -6.95 -0.24
C ASP A 328 -22.86 -6.57 1.12
N ILE A 329 -23.18 -7.33 2.17
CA ILE A 329 -22.59 -7.15 3.52
C ILE A 329 -21.07 -7.37 3.49
N ARG A 330 -20.60 -8.45 2.84
CA ARG A 330 -19.17 -8.77 2.72
C ARG A 330 -18.39 -7.65 2.04
N ASN A 331 -18.90 -7.18 0.90
CA ASN A 331 -18.31 -6.11 0.13
C ASN A 331 -18.32 -4.79 0.90
N TRP A 332 -19.39 -4.51 1.63
CA TRP A 332 -19.48 -3.34 2.49
C TRP A 332 -18.44 -3.39 3.62
N LEU A 333 -18.37 -4.49 4.38
CA LEU A 333 -17.40 -4.67 5.46
C LEU A 333 -15.96 -4.52 4.97
N LYS A 334 -15.63 -5.13 3.84
CA LYS A 334 -14.33 -4.98 3.18
C LYS A 334 -14.08 -3.53 2.77
N GLY A 335 -15.05 -2.93 2.08
CA GLY A 335 -14.97 -1.56 1.59
C GLY A 335 -14.76 -0.52 2.71
N ILE A 336 -15.43 -0.69 3.85
CA ILE A 336 -15.26 0.14 5.04
C ILE A 336 -13.86 -0.04 5.64
N ARG A 337 -13.35 -1.28 5.76
CA ARG A 337 -11.98 -1.51 6.25
C ARG A 337 -10.94 -0.89 5.32
N ASP A 338 -10.97 -1.25 4.04
CA ASP A 338 -9.98 -0.81 3.06
C ASP A 338 -9.95 0.73 2.95
N SER A 339 -11.13 1.34 2.76
CA SER A 339 -11.23 2.80 2.63
C SER A 339 -10.96 3.50 3.96
N GLY A 340 -11.41 2.94 5.09
CA GLY A 340 -11.17 3.50 6.41
C GLY A 340 -9.69 3.50 6.79
N TYR A 341 -8.97 2.42 6.51
CA TYR A 341 -7.51 2.38 6.71
C TYR A 341 -6.80 3.35 5.78
N ASN A 342 -7.21 3.46 4.51
CA ASN A 342 -6.66 4.44 3.59
C ASN A 342 -6.90 5.88 4.07
N VAL A 343 -8.09 6.20 4.58
CA VAL A 343 -8.40 7.52 5.16
C VAL A 343 -7.45 7.82 6.31
N LEU A 344 -7.23 6.87 7.23
CA LEU A 344 -6.28 7.04 8.33
C LEU A 344 -4.85 7.24 7.81
N GLY A 345 -4.38 6.36 6.93
CA GLY A 345 -3.02 6.43 6.38
C GLY A 345 -2.76 7.73 5.62
N LEU A 346 -3.67 8.15 4.75
CA LEU A 346 -3.57 9.40 3.99
C LEU A 346 -3.63 10.62 4.92
N SER A 347 -4.42 10.56 6.00
CA SER A 347 -4.50 11.67 6.96
C SER A 347 -3.17 11.92 7.67
N THR A 348 -2.30 10.91 7.80
CA THR A 348 -0.94 11.08 8.35
C THR A 348 -0.02 11.89 7.43
N THR A 349 -0.36 12.04 6.15
CA THR A 349 0.44 12.84 5.20
C THR A 349 0.15 14.34 5.29
N ILE A 350 -0.85 14.75 6.08
CA ILE A 350 -1.28 16.15 6.28
C ILE A 350 -0.50 16.80 7.45
N GLY A 351 0.82 16.63 7.42
CA GLY A 351 1.71 17.10 8.49
C GLY A 351 1.34 16.52 9.86
N ASP A 352 1.45 17.35 10.90
CA ASP A 352 1.18 16.93 12.28
C ASP A 352 -0.29 17.02 12.71
N THR A 353 -1.19 17.42 11.81
CA THR A 353 -2.60 17.72 12.11
C THR A 353 -3.31 16.52 12.75
N LEU A 354 -3.18 15.33 12.15
CA LEU A 354 -3.79 14.09 12.68
C LEU A 354 -3.33 13.81 14.11
N PHE A 355 -2.03 13.97 14.37
CA PHE A 355 -1.43 13.66 15.66
C PHE A 355 -1.81 14.67 16.75
N LYS A 356 -2.16 15.90 16.35
CA LYS A 356 -2.63 16.96 17.25
C LYS A 356 -4.13 16.93 17.50
N CYS A 357 -4.94 16.55 16.50
CA CYS A 357 -6.40 16.64 16.60
C CYS A 357 -7.06 15.38 17.16
N LEU A 358 -6.37 14.24 17.19
CA LEU A 358 -6.89 12.99 17.72
C LEU A 358 -6.24 12.60 19.04
N ASP A 359 -7.04 11.96 19.88
CA ASP A 359 -6.56 11.26 21.07
C ASP A 359 -6.03 9.86 20.68
N ILE A 360 -4.79 9.57 21.06
CA ILE A 360 -4.15 8.28 20.81
C ILE A 360 -4.93 7.13 21.46
N HIS A 361 -5.57 7.33 22.61
CA HIS A 361 -6.31 6.26 23.26
C HIS A 361 -7.50 5.81 22.39
N SER A 362 -8.22 6.76 21.80
CA SER A 362 -9.29 6.51 20.84
C SER A 362 -8.80 5.77 19.59
N VAL A 363 -7.63 6.14 19.06
CA VAL A 363 -7.03 5.45 17.89
C VAL A 363 -6.58 4.03 18.26
N ALA A 364 -5.90 3.86 19.39
CA ALA A 364 -5.44 2.56 19.86
C ALA A 364 -6.60 1.62 20.15
N LEU A 365 -7.67 2.10 20.79
CA LEU A 365 -8.90 1.32 21.00
C LEU A 365 -9.50 0.88 19.67
N ALA A 366 -9.58 1.76 18.67
CA ALA A 366 -10.19 1.42 17.40
C ALA A 366 -9.40 0.35 16.61
N LEU A 367 -8.07 0.47 16.60
CA LEU A 367 -7.21 -0.36 15.75
C LEU A 367 -6.69 -1.62 16.45
N MET A 368 -6.45 -1.57 17.76
CA MET A 368 -5.72 -2.61 18.49
C MET A 368 -6.58 -3.46 19.42
N GLU A 369 -7.76 -2.99 19.86
CA GLU A 369 -8.60 -3.72 20.85
C GLU A 369 -8.90 -5.16 20.41
N ASN A 370 -9.24 -5.36 19.14
CA ASN A 370 -9.66 -6.65 18.60
C ASN A 370 -8.56 -7.33 17.77
N ILE A 371 -7.31 -6.86 17.83
CA ILE A 371 -6.22 -7.36 16.96
C ILE A 371 -6.05 -8.87 17.03
N GLN A 372 -6.22 -9.45 18.23
CA GLN A 372 -6.05 -10.89 18.48
C GLN A 372 -7.12 -11.76 17.82
N SER A 373 -8.28 -11.18 17.52
CA SER A 373 -9.39 -11.88 16.88
C SER A 373 -9.40 -11.68 15.36
N MET A 374 -8.60 -10.75 14.83
CA MET A 374 -8.59 -10.42 13.41
C MET A 374 -7.91 -11.53 12.58
N GLU A 375 -8.46 -11.74 11.38
CA GLU A 375 -7.86 -12.58 10.35
C GLU A 375 -6.58 -11.95 9.76
N PHE A 376 -5.67 -12.79 9.25
CA PHE A 376 -4.37 -12.36 8.73
C PHE A 376 -4.52 -11.38 7.57
N ARG A 377 -5.49 -11.58 6.67
CA ARG A 377 -5.76 -10.63 5.57
C ARG A 377 -6.15 -9.24 6.06
N HIS A 378 -6.83 -9.13 7.21
CA HIS A 378 -7.23 -7.85 7.79
C HIS A 378 -6.06 -7.17 8.49
N ILE A 379 -5.27 -7.92 9.26
CA ILE A 379 -4.05 -7.40 9.91
C ILE A 379 -3.07 -6.91 8.85
N ARG A 380 -2.86 -7.68 7.78
CA ARG A 380 -2.02 -7.28 6.64
C ARG A 380 -2.47 -5.93 6.08
N GLN A 381 -3.76 -5.77 5.77
CA GLN A 381 -4.28 -4.53 5.20
C GLN A 381 -4.18 -3.34 6.17
N LEU A 382 -4.41 -3.57 7.47
CA LEU A 382 -4.25 -2.57 8.54
C LEU A 382 -2.79 -2.08 8.63
N VAL A 383 -1.84 -3.01 8.65
CA VAL A 383 -0.40 -2.69 8.69
C VAL A 383 -0.02 -1.89 7.44
N HIS A 384 -0.41 -2.37 6.26
CA HIS A 384 -0.06 -1.77 4.99
C HIS A 384 -0.60 -0.34 4.84
N SER A 385 -1.89 -0.14 5.10
CA SER A 385 -2.61 1.06 4.69
C SER A 385 -2.71 2.11 5.79
N ALA A 386 -2.63 1.71 7.06
CA ALA A 386 -2.73 2.64 8.19
C ALA A 386 -1.42 2.75 8.99
N LEU A 387 -0.85 1.63 9.44
CA LEU A 387 0.26 1.67 10.39
C LEU A 387 1.60 2.05 9.75
N ILE A 388 1.91 1.56 8.54
CA ILE A 388 3.11 1.95 7.81
C ILE A 388 3.13 3.46 7.54
N PRO A 389 2.07 4.08 6.96
CA PRO A 389 2.02 5.54 6.82
C PRO A 389 2.11 6.28 8.15
N LEU A 390 1.45 5.79 9.20
CA LEU A 390 1.50 6.40 10.53
C LEU A 390 2.92 6.42 11.08
N VAL A 391 3.66 5.30 11.01
CA VAL A 391 5.07 5.24 11.45
C VAL A 391 5.96 6.14 10.60
N LYS A 392 5.75 6.20 9.29
CA LYS A 392 6.55 7.06 8.39
C LYS A 392 6.40 8.55 8.69
N ASN A 393 5.20 8.98 9.05
CA ASN A 393 4.87 10.40 9.16
C ASN A 393 4.73 10.88 10.62
N CYS A 394 4.92 10.01 11.62
CA CYS A 394 4.83 10.40 13.02
C CYS A 394 6.00 11.33 13.42
N PRO A 395 5.71 12.53 13.93
CA PRO A 395 6.74 13.44 14.45
C PRO A 395 7.56 12.80 15.56
N SER A 396 8.88 13.06 15.59
CA SER A 396 9.81 12.42 16.53
C SER A 396 9.51 12.70 17.99
N ASP A 397 8.94 13.88 18.29
CA ASP A 397 8.48 14.28 19.62
C ASP A 397 7.22 13.52 20.08
N MET A 398 6.51 12.86 19.16
CA MET A 398 5.27 12.14 19.43
C MET A 398 5.42 10.61 19.40
N TRP A 399 6.62 10.07 19.12
CA TRP A 399 6.85 8.63 19.02
C TRP A 399 6.46 7.86 20.29
N GLU A 400 6.87 8.35 21.46
CA GLU A 400 6.56 7.71 22.75
C GLU A 400 5.04 7.63 23.00
N VAL A 401 4.34 8.75 22.78
CA VAL A 401 2.90 8.84 23.01
C VAL A 401 2.12 7.96 22.03
N TRP A 402 2.48 7.99 20.75
CA TRP A 402 1.71 7.37 19.67
C TRP A 402 2.13 5.93 19.36
N LEU A 403 3.41 5.73 19.09
CA LEU A 403 3.87 4.49 18.48
C LEU A 403 3.93 3.34 19.47
N GLU A 404 4.24 3.59 20.75
CA GLU A 404 4.26 2.53 21.75
C GLU A 404 2.90 1.85 21.90
N LYS A 405 1.82 2.65 21.98
CA LYS A 405 0.44 2.16 22.16
C LYS A 405 -0.09 1.39 20.95
N LEU A 406 0.45 1.63 19.76
CA LEU A 406 0.03 0.97 18.52
C LEU A 406 0.92 -0.23 18.17
N LEU A 407 2.23 -0.08 18.27
CA LEU A 407 3.20 -1.09 17.84
C LEU A 407 3.32 -2.24 18.85
N HIS A 408 3.15 -1.98 20.15
CA HIS A 408 3.26 -3.05 21.16
C HIS A 408 2.23 -4.18 20.96
N PRO A 409 0.90 -3.91 20.96
CA PRO A 409 -0.08 -4.96 20.74
C PRO A 409 0.08 -5.64 19.36
N LEU A 410 0.44 -4.88 18.33
CA LEU A 410 0.69 -5.41 16.99
C LEU A 410 1.86 -6.40 16.98
N PHE A 411 3.03 -6.00 17.47
CA PHE A 411 4.22 -6.85 17.42
C PHE A 411 4.10 -8.06 18.34
N LEU A 412 3.52 -7.89 19.53
CA LEU A 412 3.28 -9.01 20.43
C LEU A 412 2.39 -10.07 19.77
N HIS A 413 1.25 -9.66 19.21
CA HIS A 413 0.34 -10.59 18.54
C HIS A 413 0.99 -11.19 17.29
N SER A 414 1.60 -10.37 16.43
CA SER A 414 2.26 -10.81 15.20
C SER A 414 3.37 -11.81 15.48
N GLN A 415 4.19 -11.57 16.51
CA GLN A 415 5.25 -12.50 16.91
C GLN A 415 4.68 -13.87 17.28
N GLN A 416 3.62 -13.90 18.09
CA GLN A 416 2.99 -15.14 18.55
C GLN A 416 2.37 -15.92 17.38
N VAL A 417 1.52 -15.29 16.58
CA VAL A 417 0.80 -15.99 15.51
C VAL A 417 1.72 -16.43 14.37
N LEU A 418 2.71 -15.60 13.99
CA LEU A 418 3.67 -15.99 12.96
C LEU A 418 4.53 -17.16 13.44
N SER A 419 5.02 -17.13 14.68
CA SER A 419 5.82 -18.24 15.22
C SER A 419 5.03 -19.54 15.26
N CYS A 420 3.78 -19.50 15.74
CA CYS A 420 2.91 -20.67 15.80
C CYS A 420 2.57 -21.21 14.40
N SER A 421 2.13 -20.35 13.47
CA SER A 421 1.72 -20.78 12.13
C SER A 421 2.89 -21.26 11.28
N TRP A 422 4.07 -20.64 11.37
CA TRP A 422 5.28 -21.14 10.70
C TRP A 422 5.75 -22.47 11.30
N SER A 423 5.73 -22.62 12.62
CA SER A 423 6.05 -23.90 13.27
C SER A 423 5.09 -25.01 12.80
N SER A 424 3.79 -24.72 12.77
CA SER A 424 2.77 -25.66 12.27
C SER A 424 2.99 -26.00 10.79
N LEU A 425 3.30 -25.02 9.94
CA LEU A 425 3.57 -25.25 8.52
C LEU A 425 4.82 -26.13 8.32
N LEU A 426 5.91 -25.85 9.03
CA LEU A 426 7.19 -26.54 8.86
C LEU A 426 7.17 -27.97 9.43
N HIS A 427 6.39 -28.24 10.48
CA HIS A 427 6.35 -29.55 11.14
C HIS A 427 5.15 -30.41 10.73
N GLU A 428 4.00 -29.80 10.47
CA GLU A 428 2.74 -30.51 10.19
C GLU A 428 2.25 -30.32 8.74
N GLY A 429 2.88 -29.43 7.96
CA GLY A 429 2.47 -29.12 6.59
C GLY A 429 1.24 -28.21 6.51
N ARG A 430 0.77 -27.63 7.62
CA ARG A 430 -0.43 -26.77 7.66
C ARG A 430 -0.18 -25.53 8.49
N ALA A 431 -0.47 -24.35 7.94
CA ALA A 431 -0.26 -23.08 8.65
C ALA A 431 -1.37 -22.75 9.66
N LYS A 432 -2.56 -23.36 9.52
CA LYS A 432 -3.70 -23.22 10.46
C LYS A 432 -4.06 -21.75 10.75
N VAL A 433 -4.11 -20.92 9.71
CA VAL A 433 -4.42 -19.48 9.86
C VAL A 433 -5.89 -19.26 10.18
N PRO A 434 -6.25 -18.18 10.91
CA PRO A 434 -7.63 -17.92 11.33
C PRO A 434 -8.62 -17.78 10.16
N ASP A 435 -8.17 -17.28 9.01
CA ASP A 435 -9.00 -17.04 7.82
C ASP A 435 -9.63 -18.31 7.21
N ALA A 436 -9.07 -19.49 7.52
CA ALA A 436 -9.53 -20.76 6.95
C ALA A 436 -10.75 -21.38 7.66
N HIS A 437 -11.21 -20.78 8.77
CA HIS A 437 -12.40 -21.27 9.48
C HIS A 437 -13.65 -21.19 8.60
N GLY A 438 -14.30 -22.33 8.34
CA GLY A 438 -15.54 -22.43 7.56
C GLY A 438 -15.39 -22.88 6.10
N ILE A 439 -14.19 -23.23 5.63
CA ILE A 439 -14.01 -23.91 4.33
C ILE A 439 -14.36 -25.41 4.51
N LEU A 440 -15.31 -25.92 3.73
CA LEU A 440 -15.79 -27.30 3.82
C LEU A 440 -14.66 -28.33 3.66
N ALA A 441 -14.68 -29.36 4.50
CA ALA A 441 -13.81 -30.52 4.42
C ALA A 441 -13.99 -31.24 3.06
N GLY A 442 -12.90 -31.43 2.31
CA GLY A 442 -12.93 -32.01 0.97
C GLY A 442 -12.01 -31.34 -0.06
N SER A 443 -11.30 -30.26 0.31
CA SER A 443 -10.36 -29.54 -0.57
C SER A 443 -9.02 -29.24 0.12
N ASP A 444 -8.53 -30.19 0.91
CA ASP A 444 -7.44 -29.98 1.88
C ASP A 444 -6.17 -29.35 1.29
N LEU A 445 -5.79 -29.72 0.05
CA LEU A 445 -4.63 -29.13 -0.64
C LEU A 445 -4.86 -27.65 -1.02
N LYS A 446 -6.06 -27.29 -1.48
CA LYS A 446 -6.38 -25.88 -1.81
C LYS A 446 -6.39 -25.03 -0.54
N VAL A 447 -6.92 -25.58 0.55
CA VAL A 447 -6.89 -24.92 1.85
C VAL A 447 -5.45 -24.72 2.33
N GLU A 448 -4.60 -25.75 2.26
CA GLU A 448 -3.18 -25.65 2.62
C GLU A 448 -2.45 -24.53 1.87
N VAL A 449 -2.60 -24.48 0.53
CA VAL A 449 -1.98 -23.44 -0.31
C VAL A 449 -2.49 -22.04 0.08
N MET A 450 -3.79 -21.90 0.36
CA MET A 450 -4.36 -20.63 0.81
C MET A 450 -3.84 -20.21 2.19
N GLU A 451 -3.78 -21.14 3.15
CA GLU A 451 -3.25 -20.88 4.48
C GLU A 451 -1.78 -20.44 4.41
N GLU A 452 -0.96 -21.13 3.63
CA GLU A 452 0.44 -20.76 3.41
C GLU A 452 0.56 -19.37 2.77
N LYS A 453 -0.24 -19.06 1.74
CA LYS A 453 -0.20 -17.74 1.11
C LYS A 453 -0.55 -16.62 2.10
N LEU A 454 -1.61 -16.79 2.89
CA LEU A 454 -2.02 -15.80 3.90
C LEU A 454 -0.96 -15.61 4.99
N LEU A 455 -0.31 -16.69 5.43
CA LEU A 455 0.82 -16.63 6.37
C LEU A 455 1.98 -15.83 5.78
N ARG A 456 2.36 -16.11 4.53
CA ARG A 456 3.45 -15.41 3.83
C ARG A 456 3.12 -13.93 3.64
N ASP A 457 1.91 -13.61 3.23
CA ASP A 457 1.46 -12.23 3.00
C ASP A 457 1.54 -11.40 4.29
N LEU A 458 1.06 -11.94 5.43
CA LEU A 458 1.19 -11.24 6.72
C LEU A 458 2.66 -11.13 7.16
N THR A 459 3.44 -12.21 7.02
CA THR A 459 4.88 -12.22 7.36
C THR A 459 5.63 -11.11 6.63
N ARG A 460 5.41 -11.02 5.31
CA ARG A 460 6.02 -10.01 4.43
C ARG A 460 5.61 -8.61 4.81
N GLU A 461 4.36 -8.39 5.21
CA GLU A 461 3.88 -7.05 5.57
C GLU A 461 4.44 -6.60 6.94
N VAL A 462 4.53 -7.50 7.92
CA VAL A 462 5.17 -7.19 9.21
C VAL A 462 6.67 -6.91 9.02
N CYS A 463 7.36 -7.67 8.15
CA CYS A 463 8.76 -7.38 7.80
C CYS A 463 8.90 -6.07 7.01
N SER A 464 7.90 -5.70 6.19
CA SER A 464 7.85 -4.40 5.52
C SER A 464 7.76 -3.25 6.52
N LEU A 465 6.96 -3.39 7.57
CA LEU A 465 6.89 -2.42 8.66
C LEU A 465 8.25 -2.27 9.37
N LEU A 466 8.94 -3.37 9.69
CA LEU A 466 10.29 -3.34 10.26
C LEU A 466 11.30 -2.67 9.31
N SER A 467 11.17 -2.89 8.00
CA SER A 467 11.99 -2.22 6.98
C SER A 467 11.76 -0.70 6.95
N VAL A 468 10.51 -0.27 7.05
CA VAL A 468 10.14 1.14 7.13
C VAL A 468 10.70 1.78 8.39
N ILE A 469 10.58 1.13 9.54
CA ILE A 469 11.18 1.53 10.81
C ILE A 469 12.70 1.71 10.66
N ALA A 470 13.36 0.86 9.88
CA ALA A 470 14.78 0.89 9.59
C ALA A 470 15.19 1.86 8.48
N SER A 471 14.24 2.58 7.87
CA SER A 471 14.53 3.46 6.75
C SER A 471 15.48 4.60 7.16
N PRO A 472 16.37 5.07 6.27
CA PRO A 472 17.29 6.17 6.57
C PRO A 472 16.58 7.44 7.04
N GLN A 473 15.38 7.71 6.52
CA GLN A 473 14.58 8.89 6.86
C GLN A 473 14.15 8.91 8.33
N LEU A 474 13.90 7.74 8.93
CA LEU A 474 13.54 7.60 10.34
C LEU A 474 14.75 7.36 11.25
N ASN A 475 15.96 7.31 10.68
CA ASN A 475 17.20 6.99 11.40
C ASN A 475 18.36 7.93 11.04
N THR A 476 18.07 9.23 10.93
CA THR A 476 19.03 10.27 10.55
C THR A 476 20.18 10.45 11.52
N GLY A 477 20.03 10.01 12.78
CA GLY A 477 21.07 10.07 13.80
C GLY A 477 22.14 8.98 13.71
N LEU A 478 21.95 7.98 12.84
CA LEU A 478 22.89 6.88 12.70
C LEU A 478 24.07 7.25 11.79
N PRO A 479 25.31 6.91 12.16
CA PRO A 479 26.44 7.09 11.28
C PRO A 479 26.30 6.15 10.09
N THR A 480 26.67 6.63 8.90
CA THR A 480 26.98 5.72 7.80
C THR A 480 28.23 4.95 8.19
N VAL A 481 28.14 3.63 8.31
CA VAL A 481 29.32 2.78 8.46
C VAL A 481 30.12 2.96 7.17
N GLU A 482 31.16 3.80 7.23
CA GLU A 482 31.99 4.08 6.08
C GLU A 482 32.52 2.74 5.54
N SER A 483 32.42 2.57 4.23
CA SER A 483 33.04 1.47 3.49
C SER A 483 34.57 1.56 3.49
N SER A 484 35.17 2.28 4.44
CA SER A 484 36.58 2.21 4.76
C SER A 484 36.81 0.83 5.38
N GLY A 485 37.41 -0.10 4.63
CA GLY A 485 37.76 -1.42 5.18
C GLY A 485 39.01 -1.38 6.04
N HIS A 486 39.48 -0.21 6.48
CA HIS A 486 40.41 -0.17 7.60
C HIS A 486 39.79 -0.87 8.80
N ILE A 487 40.54 -1.77 9.41
CA ILE A 487 40.32 -2.26 10.79
C ILE A 487 40.64 -1.09 11.74
N SER A 488 39.95 0.03 11.55
CA SER A 488 39.92 1.13 12.48
C SER A 488 39.06 0.61 13.62
N ARG A 489 39.70 0.01 14.62
CA ARG A 489 39.08 -0.32 15.90
C ARG A 489 38.25 0.88 16.32
N VAL A 490 36.93 0.70 16.40
CA VAL A 490 36.02 1.78 16.79
C VAL A 490 36.51 2.29 18.13
N ASP A 491 36.95 3.55 18.18
CA ASP A 491 37.48 4.14 19.40
C ASP A 491 36.36 4.15 20.44
N THR A 492 36.52 3.38 21.52
CA THR A 492 35.50 3.18 22.56
C THR A 492 35.08 4.49 23.22
N SER A 493 35.93 5.53 23.13
CA SER A 493 35.64 6.89 23.56
C SER A 493 34.53 7.58 22.74
N SER A 494 34.37 7.22 21.45
CA SER A 494 33.38 7.79 20.53
C SER A 494 31.97 7.20 20.64
N LEU A 495 31.82 6.08 21.36
CA LEU A 495 30.55 5.36 21.51
C LEU A 495 29.57 6.14 22.40
N LYS A 496 28.31 6.21 21.97
CA LYS A 496 27.23 6.86 22.71
C LYS A 496 26.41 5.83 23.50
N GLU A 497 25.65 6.29 24.50
CA GLU A 497 24.61 5.45 25.10
C GLU A 497 23.43 5.29 24.15
N LEU A 498 22.65 4.21 24.32
CA LEU A 498 21.49 3.94 23.46
C LEU A 498 20.47 5.09 23.52
N ASP A 499 20.33 5.73 24.68
CA ASP A 499 19.42 6.86 24.89
C ASP A 499 19.71 8.05 23.97
N ALA A 500 20.96 8.25 23.57
CA ALA A 500 21.35 9.32 22.66
C ALA A 500 20.77 9.18 21.24
N PHE A 501 20.26 8.00 20.88
CA PHE A 501 19.67 7.71 19.58
C PHE A 501 18.14 7.75 19.58
N THR A 502 17.51 7.89 20.75
CA THR A 502 16.05 7.70 20.90
C THR A 502 15.20 8.77 20.21
N SER A 503 15.75 9.96 19.96
CA SER A 503 15.06 11.08 19.30
C SER A 503 15.36 11.21 17.80
N ASN A 504 16.35 10.49 17.28
CA ASN A 504 16.83 10.60 15.89
C ASN A 504 17.01 9.24 15.19
N SER A 505 16.66 8.14 15.87
CA SER A 505 16.60 6.79 15.33
C SER A 505 15.37 6.08 15.88
N MET A 506 14.44 5.76 14.98
CA MET A 506 13.26 4.95 15.30
C MET A 506 13.65 3.56 15.82
N VAL A 507 14.71 2.94 15.26
CA VAL A 507 15.22 1.66 15.79
C VAL A 507 15.78 1.85 17.20
N GLY A 508 16.53 2.93 17.45
CA GLY A 508 16.99 3.30 18.80
C GLY A 508 15.85 3.49 19.79
N PHE A 509 14.79 4.20 19.37
CA PHE A 509 13.55 4.37 20.15
C PHE A 509 12.90 3.02 20.48
N ILE A 510 12.73 2.12 19.51
CA ILE A 510 12.14 0.79 19.75
C ILE A 510 12.98 -0.02 20.73
N LEU A 511 14.31 -0.02 20.57
CA LEU A 511 15.22 -0.78 21.42
C LEU A 511 15.22 -0.29 22.87
N LYS A 512 14.97 1.01 23.11
CA LYS A 512 14.80 1.56 24.46
C LYS A 512 13.59 0.94 25.17
N HIS A 513 12.51 0.67 24.44
CA HIS A 513 11.26 0.15 24.98
C HIS A 513 11.23 -1.37 24.87
N LYS A 514 11.62 -2.08 25.94
CA LYS A 514 11.74 -3.56 25.96
C LYS A 514 10.48 -4.29 25.45
N ASN A 515 9.30 -3.74 25.74
CA ASN A 515 8.00 -4.25 25.29
C ASN A 515 7.81 -4.21 23.76
N LEU A 516 8.47 -3.28 23.07
CA LEU A 516 8.51 -3.21 21.60
C LEU A 516 9.67 -4.01 21.03
N ALA A 517 10.84 -3.89 21.66
CA ALA A 517 12.08 -4.50 21.20
C ALA A 517 11.96 -6.02 21.14
N LEU A 518 11.53 -6.69 22.22
CA LEU A 518 11.56 -8.14 22.31
C LEU A 518 10.73 -8.82 21.20
N PRO A 519 9.45 -8.47 20.96
CA PRO A 519 8.70 -9.08 19.87
C PRO A 519 9.28 -8.77 18.49
N ALA A 520 9.76 -7.55 18.24
CA ALA A 520 10.37 -7.17 16.96
C ALA A 520 11.66 -7.95 16.68
N LEU A 521 12.52 -8.12 17.68
CA LEU A 521 13.75 -8.92 17.59
C LEU A 521 13.42 -10.40 17.37
N HIS A 522 12.41 -10.95 18.04
CA HIS A 522 11.98 -12.34 17.80
C HIS A 522 11.43 -12.56 16.39
N ILE A 523 10.63 -11.63 15.85
CA ILE A 523 10.19 -11.67 14.44
C ILE A 523 11.40 -11.62 13.51
N CYS A 524 12.37 -10.75 13.80
CA CYS A 524 13.61 -10.63 13.04
C CYS A 524 14.41 -11.95 13.00
N LEU A 525 14.58 -12.63 14.14
CA LEU A 525 15.24 -13.94 14.19
C LEU A 525 14.41 -15.02 13.49
N GLY A 526 13.09 -15.02 13.71
CA GLY A 526 12.15 -15.96 13.12
C GLY A 526 12.19 -15.95 11.60
N ALA A 527 12.28 -14.77 10.99
CA ALA A 527 12.35 -14.60 9.53
C ALA A 527 13.48 -15.39 8.86
N PHE A 528 14.62 -15.62 9.53
CA PHE A 528 15.72 -16.43 9.00
C PHE A 528 15.49 -17.94 9.09
N THR A 529 14.48 -18.39 9.83
CA THR A 529 14.06 -19.80 9.93
C THR A 529 12.86 -20.11 9.04
N TRP A 530 12.11 -19.08 8.63
CA TRP A 530 10.96 -19.19 7.74
C TRP A 530 11.41 -19.27 6.28
N THR A 531 10.78 -20.15 5.50
CA THR A 531 11.14 -20.38 4.08
C THR A 531 10.57 -19.30 3.15
N ASP A 532 10.74 -18.02 3.49
CA ASP A 532 10.24 -16.86 2.72
C ASP A 532 11.35 -15.83 2.44
N GLY A 533 11.93 -15.86 1.23
CA GLY A 533 13.02 -14.97 0.84
C GLY A 533 12.62 -13.50 0.71
N GLU A 534 11.35 -13.20 0.46
CA GLU A 534 10.88 -11.81 0.36
C GLU A 534 10.78 -11.17 1.75
N ALA A 535 10.31 -11.92 2.74
CA ALA A 535 10.32 -11.50 4.13
C ALA A 535 11.75 -11.21 4.62
N VAL A 536 12.71 -12.09 4.30
CA VAL A 536 14.12 -11.90 4.65
C VAL A 536 14.71 -10.66 3.97
N THR A 537 14.36 -10.43 2.70
CA THR A 537 14.79 -9.22 1.97
C THR A 537 14.34 -7.94 2.69
N LYS A 538 13.07 -7.89 3.13
CA LYS A 538 12.52 -6.75 3.86
C LYS A 538 13.19 -6.57 5.24
N VAL A 539 13.31 -7.64 6.03
CA VAL A 539 13.87 -7.57 7.39
C VAL A 539 15.38 -7.31 7.42
N SER A 540 16.11 -7.59 6.33
CA SER A 540 17.56 -7.35 6.23
C SER A 540 17.92 -5.89 6.50
N SER A 541 17.10 -4.94 6.05
CA SER A 541 17.30 -3.50 6.34
C SER A 541 17.23 -3.16 7.85
N PHE A 542 16.33 -3.83 8.57
CA PHE A 542 16.24 -3.73 10.03
C PHE A 542 17.46 -4.36 10.70
N CYS A 543 17.92 -5.52 10.21
CA CYS A 543 19.15 -6.16 10.69
C CYS A 543 20.38 -5.26 10.50
N ALA A 544 20.53 -4.65 9.32
CA ALA A 544 21.61 -3.71 9.04
C ALA A 544 21.62 -2.56 10.05
N THR A 545 20.45 -1.98 10.32
CA THR A 545 20.30 -0.87 11.26
C THR A 545 20.63 -1.29 12.71
N LEU A 546 20.23 -2.50 13.12
CA LEU A 546 20.63 -3.08 14.40
C LEU A 546 22.14 -3.25 14.52
N VAL A 547 22.81 -3.71 13.45
CA VAL A 547 24.27 -3.84 13.41
C VAL A 547 24.94 -2.47 13.55
N VAL A 548 24.50 -1.46 12.81
CA VAL A 548 25.03 -0.09 12.93
C VAL A 548 24.86 0.45 14.36
N LEU A 549 23.71 0.23 14.97
CA LEU A 549 23.44 0.63 16.37
C LEU A 549 24.32 -0.13 17.37
N ALA A 550 24.50 -1.44 17.22
CA ALA A 550 25.39 -2.23 18.08
C ALA A 550 26.85 -1.75 17.99
N ILE A 551 27.28 -1.37 16.78
CA ILE A 551 28.61 -0.80 16.54
C ILE A 551 28.73 0.56 17.23
N SER A 552 27.71 1.41 17.13
CA SER A 552 27.75 2.82 17.56
C SER A 552 27.43 3.05 19.04
N THR A 553 26.88 2.05 19.73
CA THR A 553 26.41 2.17 21.13
C THR A 553 27.30 1.43 22.12
N ARG A 554 27.22 1.83 23.40
CA ARG A 554 27.80 1.09 24.54
C ARG A 554 26.86 0.01 25.11
N SER A 555 25.70 -0.23 24.51
CA SER A 555 24.73 -1.21 25.02
C SER A 555 25.28 -2.62 24.91
N VAL A 556 25.52 -3.27 26.06
CA VAL A 556 26.04 -4.63 26.13
C VAL A 556 24.97 -5.64 25.68
N GLU A 557 23.71 -5.44 26.10
CA GLU A 557 22.57 -6.30 25.71
C GLU A 557 22.42 -6.35 24.18
N LEU A 558 22.50 -5.18 23.51
CA LEU A 558 22.38 -5.10 22.05
C LEU A 558 23.59 -5.72 21.34
N GLN A 559 24.80 -5.48 21.86
CA GLN A 559 26.02 -6.09 21.33
C GLN A 559 25.95 -7.61 21.41
N GLU A 560 25.60 -8.17 22.57
CA GLU A 560 25.49 -9.62 22.76
C GLU A 560 24.45 -10.21 21.79
N PHE A 561 23.27 -9.60 21.70
CA PHE A 561 22.22 -10.02 20.77
C PHE A 561 22.70 -10.04 19.31
N VAL A 562 23.34 -8.96 18.86
CA VAL A 562 23.81 -8.86 17.47
C VAL A 562 24.96 -9.84 17.20
N SER A 563 25.93 -9.93 18.11
CA SER A 563 27.12 -10.76 17.97
C SER A 563 26.86 -12.26 18.09
N LYS A 564 25.79 -12.65 18.79
CA LYS A 564 25.43 -14.05 19.03
C LYS A 564 24.18 -14.47 18.27
N ASP A 565 23.03 -13.92 18.63
CA ASP A 565 21.73 -14.42 18.19
C ASP A 565 21.43 -14.02 16.74
N LEU A 566 21.59 -12.73 16.40
CA LEU A 566 21.39 -12.25 15.03
C LEU A 566 22.45 -12.84 14.08
N PHE A 567 23.71 -12.90 14.50
CA PHE A 567 24.77 -13.49 13.70
C PHE A 567 24.51 -14.97 13.38
N SER A 568 24.12 -15.75 14.39
CA SER A 568 23.74 -17.15 14.22
C SER A 568 22.52 -17.29 13.30
N ALA A 569 21.48 -16.47 13.50
CA ALA A 569 20.27 -16.50 12.67
C ALA A 569 20.56 -16.18 11.20
N ILE A 570 21.39 -15.18 10.90
CA ILE A 570 21.79 -14.85 9.52
C ILE A 570 22.51 -16.05 8.86
N ILE A 571 23.44 -16.69 9.57
CA ILE A 571 24.15 -17.87 9.06
C ILE A 571 23.20 -19.04 8.83
N GLN A 572 22.25 -19.27 9.74
CA GLN A 572 21.20 -20.29 9.56
C GLN A 572 20.30 -19.95 8.35
N GLY A 573 19.95 -18.68 8.16
CA GLY A 573 19.18 -18.22 7.01
C GLY A 573 19.88 -18.46 5.68
N LEU A 574 21.21 -18.43 5.62
CA LEU A 574 21.99 -18.80 4.43
C LEU A 574 21.89 -20.31 4.08
N ALA A 575 21.40 -21.16 5.00
CA ALA A 575 21.10 -22.56 4.72
C ALA A 575 19.81 -22.74 3.90
N LEU A 576 18.93 -21.74 3.88
CA LEU A 576 17.66 -21.79 3.16
C LEU A 576 17.83 -21.33 1.71
N GLU A 577 17.43 -22.16 0.75
CA GLU A 577 17.53 -21.87 -0.68
C GLU A 577 16.70 -20.65 -1.10
N SER A 578 15.58 -20.40 -0.42
CA SER A 578 14.73 -19.21 -0.63
C SER A 578 15.49 -17.89 -0.49
N ASN A 579 16.61 -17.88 0.23
CA ASN A 579 17.40 -16.69 0.51
C ASN A 579 18.54 -16.48 -0.50
N ALA A 580 18.58 -17.23 -1.61
CA ALA A 580 19.64 -17.13 -2.61
C ALA A 580 19.82 -15.70 -3.16
N ILE A 581 18.72 -14.98 -3.40
CA ILE A 581 18.71 -13.61 -3.95
C ILE A 581 19.42 -12.64 -2.99
N ILE A 582 19.06 -12.67 -1.71
CA ILE A 582 19.58 -11.75 -0.67
C ILE A 582 20.90 -12.24 -0.04
N SER A 583 21.37 -13.44 -0.38
CA SER A 583 22.52 -14.07 0.29
C SER A 583 23.82 -13.24 0.23
N ALA A 584 24.00 -12.43 -0.81
CA ALA A 584 25.14 -11.50 -0.87
C ALA A 584 25.07 -10.46 0.25
N ASP A 585 23.90 -9.89 0.54
CA ASP A 585 23.75 -8.86 1.57
C ASP A 585 23.86 -9.47 2.96
N LEU A 586 23.31 -10.68 3.16
CA LEU A 586 23.48 -11.44 4.40
C LEU A 586 24.94 -11.73 4.73
N VAL A 587 25.76 -12.11 3.74
CA VAL A 587 27.22 -12.26 3.93
C VAL A 587 27.88 -10.92 4.25
N GLY A 588 27.37 -9.81 3.70
CA GLY A 588 27.79 -8.45 4.05
C GLY A 588 27.56 -8.15 5.53
N LEU A 589 26.37 -8.45 6.05
CA LEU A 589 26.04 -8.31 7.47
C LEU A 589 26.92 -9.19 8.36
N CYS A 590 27.16 -10.45 7.97
CA CYS A 590 28.11 -11.32 8.67
C CYS A 590 29.50 -10.69 8.76
N ARG A 591 29.99 -10.10 7.66
CA ARG A 591 31.28 -9.40 7.62
C ARG A 591 31.30 -8.20 8.56
N GLU A 592 30.24 -7.40 8.59
CA GLU A 592 30.14 -6.22 9.47
C GLU A 592 30.14 -6.61 10.94
N ILE A 593 29.32 -7.59 11.31
CA ILE A 593 29.26 -8.11 12.68
C ILE A 593 30.64 -8.60 13.11
N PHE A 594 31.29 -9.43 12.28
CA PHE A 594 32.58 -9.98 12.64
C PHE A 594 33.65 -8.89 12.78
N ILE A 595 33.81 -8.02 11.79
CA ILE A 595 34.90 -7.03 11.81
C ILE A 595 34.75 -5.99 12.91
N TYR A 596 33.53 -5.51 13.17
CA TYR A 596 33.34 -4.41 14.10
C TYR A 596 33.05 -4.84 15.54
N LEU A 597 32.57 -6.07 15.76
CA LEU A 597 32.15 -6.52 17.09
C LEU A 597 32.99 -7.67 17.66
N CYS A 598 33.80 -8.40 16.87
CA CYS A 598 34.53 -9.55 17.41
C CYS A 598 35.55 -9.18 18.50
N ASP A 599 36.15 -7.98 18.44
CA ASP A 599 37.10 -7.53 19.46
C ASP A 599 36.40 -7.07 20.75
N ARG A 600 35.10 -6.76 20.67
CA ARG A 600 34.26 -6.30 21.79
C ARG A 600 33.49 -7.43 22.44
N ASP A 601 33.12 -8.44 21.67
CA ASP A 601 32.42 -9.63 22.14
C ASP A 601 33.06 -10.89 21.54
N SER A 602 33.31 -11.88 22.40
CA SER A 602 33.82 -13.20 22.00
C SER A 602 32.83 -14.05 21.19
N ALA A 603 31.53 -13.71 21.20
CA ALA A 603 30.46 -14.49 20.60
C ALA A 603 30.63 -14.75 19.10
N PRO A 604 31.04 -13.81 18.23
CA PRO A 604 31.18 -14.08 16.81
C PRO A 604 32.21 -15.20 16.53
N ARG A 605 33.31 -15.24 17.29
CA ARG A 605 34.29 -16.34 17.20
C ARG A 605 33.69 -17.67 17.64
N LYS A 606 32.95 -17.68 18.76
CA LYS A 606 32.28 -18.88 19.28
C LYS A 606 31.23 -19.41 18.30
N VAL A 607 30.45 -18.53 17.66
CA VAL A 607 29.44 -18.89 16.66
C VAL A 607 30.12 -19.56 15.45
N LEU A 608 31.19 -18.98 14.91
CA LEU A 608 31.92 -19.60 13.80
C LEU A 608 32.52 -20.95 14.19
N LEU A 609 33.14 -21.07 15.37
CA LEU A 609 33.68 -22.34 15.87
C LEU A 609 32.61 -23.40 16.15
N SER A 610 31.35 -22.99 16.36
CA SER A 610 30.23 -23.92 16.53
C SER A 610 29.77 -24.56 15.21
N LEU A 611 30.25 -24.04 14.07
CA LEU A 611 29.91 -24.60 12.76
C LEU A 611 30.67 -25.92 12.54
N PRO A 612 30.01 -26.95 11.98
CA PRO A 612 30.47 -28.34 12.01
C PRO A 612 31.80 -28.60 11.28
N SER A 613 32.26 -27.70 10.42
CA SER A 613 33.49 -27.88 9.62
C SER A 613 34.50 -26.72 9.75
N ILE A 614 34.37 -25.87 10.77
CA ILE A 614 35.40 -24.85 11.08
C ILE A 614 36.31 -25.39 12.18
N THR A 615 37.62 -25.45 11.92
CA THR A 615 38.62 -25.69 12.96
C THR A 615 39.14 -24.37 13.54
N PRO A 616 39.75 -24.38 14.75
CA PRO A 616 40.45 -23.21 15.27
C PRO A 616 41.54 -22.66 14.35
N GLN A 617 42.18 -23.53 13.55
CA GLN A 617 43.20 -23.11 12.59
C GLN A 617 42.59 -22.36 11.40
N ASP A 618 41.42 -22.80 10.92
CA ASP A 618 40.70 -22.12 9.83
C ASP A 618 40.27 -20.71 10.25
N LEU A 619 39.80 -20.56 11.49
CA LEU A 619 39.42 -19.25 12.04
C LEU A 619 40.64 -18.33 12.15
N LEU A 620 41.78 -18.82 12.64
CA LEU A 620 43.03 -18.05 12.70
C LEU A 620 43.49 -17.62 11.31
N ALA A 621 43.47 -18.53 10.33
CA ALA A 621 43.84 -18.20 8.95
C ALA A 621 42.91 -17.14 8.33
N PHE A 622 41.61 -17.21 8.65
CA PHE A 622 40.64 -16.20 8.25
C PHE A 622 40.93 -14.83 8.88
N GLU A 623 41.19 -14.77 10.19
CA GLU A 623 41.55 -13.53 10.88
C GLU A 623 42.84 -12.92 10.32
N GLU A 624 43.87 -13.74 10.07
CA GLU A 624 45.09 -13.29 9.41
C GLU A 624 44.82 -12.74 8.01
N ALA A 625 43.96 -13.38 7.22
CA ALA A 625 43.57 -12.88 5.91
C ALA A 625 42.86 -11.52 5.99
N LEU A 626 41.96 -11.33 6.97
CA LEU A 626 41.30 -10.05 7.19
C LEU A 626 42.27 -8.93 7.55
N THR A 627 43.33 -9.21 8.32
CA THR A 627 44.35 -8.19 8.63
C THR A 627 45.16 -7.73 7.42
N LYS A 628 45.22 -8.54 6.35
CA LYS A 628 46.00 -8.27 5.14
C LYS A 628 45.24 -7.45 4.09
N THR A 629 43.94 -7.21 4.29
CA THR A 629 43.11 -6.44 3.34
C THR A 629 42.28 -5.38 4.04
N SER A 630 42.26 -4.17 3.46
CA SER A 630 41.36 -3.09 3.83
C SER A 630 40.19 -2.91 2.84
N SER A 631 39.97 -3.87 1.94
CA SER A 631 38.88 -3.82 0.96
C SER A 631 37.64 -4.51 1.52
N PRO A 632 36.49 -3.81 1.68
CA PRO A 632 35.25 -4.44 2.13
C PRO A 632 34.79 -5.58 1.22
N LYS A 633 35.06 -5.47 -0.09
CA LYS A 633 34.74 -6.52 -1.07
C LYS A 633 35.56 -7.78 -0.84
N GLU A 634 36.85 -7.65 -0.57
CA GLU A 634 37.73 -8.80 -0.30
C GLU A 634 37.41 -9.44 1.06
N GLN A 635 37.17 -8.62 2.09
CA GLN A 635 36.73 -9.10 3.40
C GLN A 635 35.41 -9.88 3.32
N LYS A 636 34.45 -9.38 2.53
CA LYS A 636 33.19 -10.09 2.23
C LYS A 636 33.45 -11.42 1.51
N GLN A 637 34.40 -11.45 0.58
CA GLN A 637 34.79 -12.67 -0.11
C GLN A 637 35.45 -13.69 0.82
N HIS A 638 36.33 -13.26 1.74
CA HIS A 638 36.90 -14.13 2.76
C HIS A 638 35.81 -14.71 3.68
N MET A 639 34.86 -13.88 4.12
CA MET A 639 33.72 -14.34 4.92
C MET A 639 32.90 -15.38 4.17
N LYS A 640 32.61 -15.14 2.88
CA LYS A 640 31.91 -16.11 2.02
C LYS A 640 32.65 -17.44 1.94
N SER A 641 33.97 -17.41 1.72
CA SER A 641 34.80 -18.60 1.63
C SER A 641 34.81 -19.41 2.92
N LEU A 642 34.93 -18.74 4.08
CA LEU A 642 34.89 -19.39 5.39
C LEU A 642 33.53 -20.08 5.61
N LEU A 643 32.42 -19.38 5.34
CA LEU A 643 31.08 -19.94 5.52
C LEU A 643 30.80 -21.14 4.60
N LEU A 644 31.34 -21.14 3.37
CA LEU A 644 31.26 -22.28 2.47
C LEU A 644 32.06 -23.49 2.99
N LEU A 645 33.24 -23.26 3.55
CA LEU A 645 34.05 -24.29 4.22
C LEU A 645 33.30 -24.89 5.41
N ALA A 646 32.73 -24.02 6.24
CA ALA A 646 32.10 -24.32 7.52
C ALA A 646 30.92 -25.32 7.48
N THR A 647 30.28 -25.43 6.31
CA THR A 647 28.97 -26.07 6.18
C THR A 647 28.93 -27.20 5.17
N GLY A 648 30.04 -27.51 4.49
CA GLY A 648 30.14 -28.65 3.58
C GLY A 648 29.03 -28.68 2.52
N ASN A 649 28.71 -27.53 1.91
CA ASN A 649 27.60 -27.31 0.95
C ASN A 649 26.18 -27.21 1.53
N LYS A 650 25.99 -27.16 2.85
CA LYS A 650 24.66 -26.96 3.46
C LYS A 650 24.12 -25.52 3.34
N LEU A 651 24.95 -24.53 3.02
CA LEU A 651 24.50 -23.16 2.71
C LEU A 651 23.94 -23.06 1.28
N LYS A 652 22.75 -23.63 1.09
CA LYS A 652 22.09 -23.75 -0.22
C LYS A 652 21.90 -22.40 -0.91
N ALA A 653 21.65 -21.32 -0.15
CA ALA A 653 21.52 -19.97 -0.70
C ALA A 653 22.77 -19.53 -1.48
N LEU A 654 23.96 -19.81 -0.93
CA LEU A 654 25.25 -19.43 -1.53
C LEU A 654 25.60 -20.31 -2.74
N ALA A 655 25.16 -21.57 -2.74
CA ALA A 655 25.34 -22.49 -3.86
C ALA A 655 24.43 -22.11 -5.05
N ALA A 656 23.18 -21.74 -4.77
CA ALA A 656 22.18 -21.36 -5.78
C ALA A 656 22.51 -20.05 -6.52
N GLN A 657 23.32 -19.15 -5.95
CA GLN A 657 23.79 -17.96 -6.68
C GLN A 657 24.53 -18.30 -8.00
N LYS A 658 25.19 -19.46 -8.08
CA LYS A 658 25.92 -19.87 -9.29
C LYS A 658 24.98 -20.21 -10.46
N SER A 659 23.74 -20.66 -10.20
CA SER A 659 22.75 -20.94 -11.24
C SER A 659 21.95 -19.69 -11.65
N VAL A 660 21.73 -18.74 -10.73
CA VAL A 660 21.01 -17.48 -11.01
C VAL A 660 21.86 -16.50 -11.84
N ASN A 661 23.18 -16.53 -11.71
CA ASN A 661 24.12 -15.71 -12.50
C ASN A 661 24.35 -16.23 -13.95
N VAL A 662 23.71 -17.33 -14.35
CA VAL A 662 23.69 -17.78 -15.75
C VAL A 662 22.66 -16.94 -16.51
N ILE A 663 23.12 -15.82 -17.08
CA ILE A 663 22.51 -15.01 -18.14
C ILE A 663 20.99 -15.25 -18.31
N THR A 664 20.17 -14.54 -17.55
CA THR A 664 18.71 -14.45 -17.71
C THR A 664 18.32 -13.58 -18.91
N ASN A 665 18.94 -13.80 -20.07
CA ASN A 665 18.46 -13.28 -21.36
C ASN A 665 17.64 -14.31 -22.16
N VAL A 666 17.26 -15.44 -21.55
CA VAL A 666 16.30 -16.37 -22.15
C VAL A 666 15.00 -16.30 -21.36
N SER A 667 14.16 -15.32 -21.70
CA SER A 667 12.73 -15.42 -21.42
C SER A 667 12.22 -16.70 -22.08
N MET A 668 11.72 -17.67 -21.30
CA MET A 668 10.87 -18.72 -21.84
C MET A 668 9.56 -18.08 -22.29
N ARG A 669 9.57 -17.51 -23.50
CA ARG A 669 8.36 -17.16 -24.25
C ARG A 669 7.62 -18.46 -24.55
N PRO A 670 6.36 -18.64 -24.12
CA PRO A 670 5.49 -19.59 -24.79
C PRO A 670 5.37 -19.15 -26.25
N ARG A 671 5.71 -20.04 -27.19
CA ARG A 671 5.67 -19.80 -28.63
C ARG A 671 4.25 -19.38 -29.05
N SER A 672 4.09 -18.09 -29.36
CA SER A 672 3.17 -17.57 -30.37
C SER A 672 3.74 -16.22 -30.82
N MET A 673 4.40 -16.22 -31.98
CA MET A 673 4.95 -15.02 -32.63
C MET A 673 3.85 -14.28 -33.37
N VAL A 674 3.81 -12.95 -33.27
CA VAL A 674 4.07 -12.02 -34.40
C VAL A 674 4.74 -10.75 -33.84
N ASN A 675 5.87 -10.36 -34.43
CA ASN A 675 6.74 -9.25 -34.06
C ASN A 675 6.18 -7.87 -34.47
N SER A 676 6.51 -6.82 -33.70
CA SER A 676 6.94 -5.54 -34.28
C SER A 676 7.84 -4.77 -33.29
N THR A 677 8.70 -3.94 -33.84
CA THR A 677 10.03 -3.48 -33.39
C THR A 677 10.02 -2.34 -32.36
N GLU A 678 10.90 -2.44 -31.36
CA GLU A 678 11.24 -1.37 -30.40
C GLU A 678 12.01 -0.23 -31.07
N THR A 679 11.60 1.01 -30.81
CA THR A 679 12.43 2.21 -30.95
C THR A 679 12.37 3.00 -29.64
N ARG A 680 13.55 3.32 -29.10
CA ARG A 680 13.78 4.08 -27.86
C ARG A 680 13.35 5.54 -28.04
N VAL A 681 12.58 6.07 -27.08
CA VAL A 681 12.39 7.51 -26.84
C VAL A 681 12.36 7.75 -25.32
N ASP A 682 13.00 8.85 -24.93
CA ASP A 682 13.36 9.33 -23.60
C ASP A 682 12.20 9.65 -22.64
N GLU A 683 12.59 9.74 -21.37
CA GLU A 683 11.84 9.93 -20.13
C GLU A 683 10.81 11.08 -20.14
N SER A 684 9.54 10.72 -19.98
CA SER A 684 8.47 11.60 -19.47
C SER A 684 7.75 10.87 -18.34
N GLU A 685 7.56 11.56 -17.21
CA GLU A 685 7.11 11.05 -15.90
C GLU A 685 5.89 10.11 -15.99
N ALA A 686 6.19 8.82 -16.09
CA ALA A 686 5.20 7.75 -16.05
C ALA A 686 4.66 7.58 -14.63
N VAL A 687 3.34 7.69 -14.52
CA VAL A 687 2.53 7.21 -13.41
C VAL A 687 3.00 5.82 -13.00
N GLY A 688 3.36 5.68 -11.73
CA GLY A 688 3.94 4.47 -11.15
C GLY A 688 3.04 3.24 -11.35
N LEU A 689 3.35 2.48 -12.40
CA LEU A 689 2.95 1.08 -12.60
C LEU A 689 4.01 0.10 -12.11
N ALA A 690 5.02 0.58 -11.38
CA ALA A 690 6.07 -0.23 -10.77
C ALA A 690 5.98 -0.17 -9.23
N ALA A 691 4.88 -0.66 -8.67
CA ALA A 691 4.78 -0.98 -7.24
C ALA A 691 3.68 -2.01 -6.94
N ILE A 692 3.44 -2.99 -7.83
CA ILE A 692 2.72 -4.23 -7.50
C ILE A 692 3.35 -5.33 -8.35
N LEU A 693 4.36 -6.00 -7.80
CA LEU A 693 4.65 -7.40 -8.11
C LEU A 693 3.81 -8.27 -7.17
#